data_AF-A0A6M1YHW0-F1
#
_entry.id   AF-A0A6M1YHW0-F1
#
_cell.length_a   1.000
_cell.length_b   1.000
_cell.length_c   1.000
_cell.angle_alpha   90.00
_cell.angle_beta   90.00
_cell.angle_gamma   90.00
#
_symmetry.space_group_name_H-M   'P 1'
#
loop_
_entity.id
_entity.type
_entity.pdbx_description
1 polymer ?
#
loop_
_entity_poly.entity_id
_entity_poly.type
_entity_poly.pdbx_seq_one_letter_code
_entity_poly.pdbx_strand_id
1 'polypeptide(L)'
;ESIFLNPFEMQFDQAQEFEIHFFGFDTFELVTMELFFRLNQDLVVYAFYPTFELLQDSMQNPLLFSCTQFLKKTLHLLDRYQIDLNVHLSVPQNLKKYIPEHVDFIASEEVKETFLKRVQIDLITNQKTALSVDESICIKVAKDKMREVEVFLEYVEDFLRLHPEKNAQDILVLVQNLESYVPSIQAVFQNPHVPFSFQVLKEQTKSSFLTLFFHFLDLAYSPFEKKHIFDLLNHPMIYQKQGLKPEDLKQVEKKLKISFGLNSKHRKESFFADGIKQVPEFEKFTFSSAYEQFLDALLDAKENLFDKTLDTFGKMMNFVTQLYKDFEPLRDDEKQPVFIWCDLLIQFLDTYFFIDFDDEDANHSLEALQKALGRFSQYEHRVSFAHFYQQLKAALFKQHQRFFEAKNGIIFAPLDMQFVVPKEMIAMMGLRMDAFSNLEANEKARHCFLKSLLASTACFFASFSKEDMDENPALFLKEFCTAYNIPIQKTPDFVFDKTKNVSSFFKDYILKHPTQKTPVAVVESKPSITTFKELISVYTHPLRAYFQNQNIFFERQKQSFDLFLSPFEKQKIREDIAHQSSIGIESLPVGFMEKVALFDLEESAFAIEQHLKRLDLSKNDLFSLEFEMGVLHNLSKKGALIFSKQKPIANFKALVTLLACEDKISNTAYLVDLNMTQTLEVKDTKKHLNNLIDLGLYLLKEPTPFFLEMIMPILNKRAADLQKILKQKQTSMFVDPYLLYFLKEDQQFDTDALIERLYDPIKTTFEPLLEYAKF
;
A
#
# COMPACT_ATOMS: atom_id res chain seq x y z
N GLU A 1 41.19 9.97 -8.75
CA GLU A 1 42.60 9.69 -8.38
C GLU A 1 43.08 10.37 -7.08
N SER A 2 42.37 11.34 -6.48
CA SER A 2 42.87 12.10 -5.32
C SER A 2 42.33 11.64 -3.94
N ILE A 3 42.29 10.33 -3.67
CA ILE A 3 41.81 9.81 -2.35
C ILE A 3 42.96 9.18 -1.52
N PHE A 4 44.16 9.00 -2.09
CA PHE A 4 45.29 8.35 -1.40
C PHE A 4 46.51 9.21 -1.13
N LEU A 5 46.47 10.52 -1.40
CA LEU A 5 47.54 11.41 -0.97
C LEU A 5 47.26 11.89 0.44
N ASN A 6 48.18 11.58 1.35
CA ASN A 6 48.26 12.17 2.67
C ASN A 6 48.21 13.71 2.48
N PRO A 7 47.22 14.43 3.04
CA PRO A 7 47.06 15.88 2.82
C PRO A 7 48.22 16.73 3.37
N PHE A 8 49.27 16.07 3.88
CA PHE A 8 50.49 16.66 4.42
C PHE A 8 51.66 16.73 3.41
N GLU A 9 51.53 16.19 2.19
CA GLU A 9 52.66 16.11 1.23
C GLU A 9 52.51 16.93 -0.07
N MET A 10 51.43 17.68 -0.25
CA MET A 10 51.30 18.56 -1.43
C MET A 10 52.04 19.88 -1.21
N GLN A 11 53.26 19.99 -1.73
CA GLN A 11 53.93 21.27 -1.96
C GLN A 11 53.35 21.89 -3.23
N PHE A 12 52.54 22.93 -3.07
CA PHE A 12 52.09 23.76 -4.19
C PHE A 12 53.23 24.72 -4.58
N ASP A 13 54.01 24.32 -5.59
CA ASP A 13 54.98 25.21 -6.22
C ASP A 13 54.24 26.33 -6.98
N GLN A 14 54.48 27.57 -6.55
CA GLN A 14 54.04 28.82 -7.18
C GLN A 14 52.53 28.95 -7.41
N ALA A 15 51.77 29.14 -6.32
CA ALA A 15 50.38 29.58 -6.40
C ALA A 15 50.32 31.02 -6.98
N GLN A 16 49.77 31.17 -8.17
CA GLN A 16 49.18 32.43 -8.60
C GLN A 16 48.11 32.83 -7.57
N GLU A 17 48.16 34.08 -7.09
CA GLU A 17 47.12 34.64 -6.22
C GLU A 17 45.78 34.66 -7.00
N PHE A 18 44.87 33.78 -6.64
CA PHE A 18 43.49 33.79 -7.11
C PHE A 18 42.58 34.00 -5.90
N GLU A 19 41.61 34.90 -6.04
CA GLU A 19 40.57 35.14 -5.04
C GLU A 19 39.45 34.10 -5.21
N ILE A 20 39.12 33.39 -4.12
CA ILE A 20 38.03 32.40 -4.13
C ILE A 20 36.83 32.97 -3.39
N HIS A 21 35.70 33.05 -4.08
CA HIS A 21 34.43 33.52 -3.52
C HIS A 21 33.49 32.35 -3.19
N PHE A 22 33.05 32.25 -1.93
CA PHE A 22 32.03 31.32 -1.47
C PHE A 22 30.71 32.04 -1.25
N PHE A 23 29.64 31.62 -1.94
CA PHE A 23 28.32 32.22 -1.80
C PHE A 23 27.36 31.28 -1.06
N GLY A 24 26.73 31.78 0.01
CA GLY A 24 25.67 31.10 0.76
C GLY A 24 26.12 29.95 1.67
N PHE A 25 27.43 29.76 1.83
CA PHE A 25 28.00 28.80 2.76
C PHE A 25 28.05 29.40 4.15
N ASP A 26 27.14 28.95 5.00
CA ASP A 26 27.03 29.47 6.37
C ASP A 26 27.86 28.69 7.38
N THR A 27 28.26 27.48 7.02
CA THR A 27 29.03 26.60 7.89
C THR A 27 30.13 25.88 7.15
N PHE A 28 31.27 25.79 7.80
CA PHE A 28 32.42 25.03 7.32
C PHE A 28 32.80 23.97 8.34
N GLU A 29 33.13 22.78 7.86
CA GLU A 29 33.75 21.77 8.70
C GLU A 29 35.19 22.16 9.03
N LEU A 30 35.67 21.70 10.20
CA LEU A 30 37.04 21.97 10.67
C LEU A 30 38.10 21.61 9.60
N VAL A 31 37.95 20.45 8.97
CA VAL A 31 38.89 19.96 7.94
C VAL A 31 38.91 20.89 6.73
N THR A 32 37.74 21.38 6.31
CA THR A 32 37.61 22.32 5.20
C THR A 32 38.29 23.65 5.52
N MET A 33 38.10 24.16 6.75
CA MET A 33 38.78 25.37 7.23
C MET A 33 40.30 25.19 7.32
N GLU A 34 40.78 24.03 7.80
CA GLU A 34 42.22 23.72 7.83
C GLU A 34 42.83 23.67 6.44
N LEU A 35 42.11 23.09 5.48
CA LEU A 35 42.54 23.01 4.09
C LEU A 35 42.66 24.42 3.49
N PHE A 36 41.65 25.26 3.68
CA PHE A 36 41.68 26.67 3.26
C PHE A 36 42.82 27.45 3.88
N PHE A 37 43.05 27.29 5.19
CA PHE A 37 44.16 27.94 5.88
C PHE A 37 45.52 27.52 5.32
N ARG A 38 45.70 26.23 5.03
CA ARG A 38 46.95 25.71 4.45
C ARG A 38 47.18 26.12 3.01
N LEU A 39 46.11 26.34 2.25
CA LEU A 39 46.20 26.81 0.87
C LEU A 39 46.66 28.27 0.76
N ASN A 40 46.59 29.05 1.86
CA ASN A 40 47.06 30.43 1.94
C ASN A 40 46.55 31.32 0.77
N GLN A 41 45.25 31.23 0.48
CA GLN A 41 44.58 31.99 -0.57
C GLN A 41 43.64 33.05 0.02
N ASP A 42 43.42 34.14 -0.71
CA ASP A 42 42.44 35.16 -0.37
C ASP A 42 41.02 34.60 -0.56
N LEU A 43 40.35 34.39 0.56
CA LEU A 43 39.02 33.77 0.63
C LEU A 43 37.98 34.81 1.01
N VAL A 44 36.99 35.00 0.13
CA VAL A 44 35.85 35.87 0.41
C VAL A 44 34.61 35.01 0.60
N VAL A 45 34.05 35.05 1.80
CA VAL A 45 32.86 34.27 2.16
C VAL A 45 31.66 35.19 2.31
N TYR A 46 30.63 34.95 1.50
CA TYR A 46 29.31 35.56 1.62
C TYR A 46 28.39 34.59 2.37
N ALA A 47 28.39 34.69 3.70
CA ALA A 47 27.55 33.87 4.57
C ALA A 47 26.29 34.64 4.99
N PHE A 48 25.21 33.90 5.25
CA PHE A 48 24.04 34.49 5.88
C PHE A 48 24.30 34.71 7.38
N TYR A 49 24.03 35.93 7.83
CA TYR A 49 24.15 36.32 9.22
C TYR A 49 22.89 37.09 9.65
N PRO A 50 22.17 36.64 10.70
CA PRO A 50 20.80 37.08 10.94
C PRO A 50 20.66 38.43 11.67
N THR A 51 21.72 38.95 12.29
CA THR A 51 21.72 40.14 13.15
C THR A 51 22.91 41.04 12.88
N PHE A 52 22.84 42.33 13.22
CA PHE A 52 24.04 43.19 13.20
C PHE A 52 24.94 43.02 14.43
N GLU A 53 24.37 42.57 15.54
CA GLU A 53 25.12 42.31 16.76
C GLU A 53 25.92 41.00 16.65
N LEU A 54 27.04 40.94 17.37
CA LEU A 54 27.80 39.70 17.55
C LEU A 54 26.92 38.66 18.27
N LEU A 55 26.88 37.43 17.76
CA LEU A 55 26.05 36.34 18.32
C LEU A 55 26.42 35.94 19.77
N GLN A 56 27.50 36.51 20.32
CA GLN A 56 27.86 36.40 21.74
C GLN A 56 26.95 37.30 22.62
N ASP A 57 26.51 38.46 22.09
CA ASP A 57 25.64 39.41 22.77
C ASP A 57 24.14 39.10 22.56
N SER A 58 23.82 38.34 21.50
CA SER A 58 22.46 37.92 21.14
C SER A 58 21.81 36.91 22.10
N MET A 59 22.43 36.61 23.25
CA MET A 59 21.90 35.74 24.31
C MET A 59 20.55 36.23 24.88
N GLN A 60 20.24 37.52 24.69
CA GLN A 60 19.01 38.13 25.17
C GLN A 60 17.78 37.77 24.31
N ASN A 61 17.96 37.38 23.05
CA ASN A 61 16.87 36.95 22.17
C ASN A 61 16.84 35.42 22.08
N PRO A 62 15.84 34.77 22.71
CA PRO A 62 15.79 33.32 22.79
C PRO A 62 15.62 32.65 21.43
N LEU A 63 14.92 33.30 20.49
CA LEU A 63 14.74 32.77 19.13
C LEU A 63 16.07 32.76 18.36
N LEU A 64 16.79 33.88 18.38
CA LEU A 64 18.10 34.00 17.74
C LEU A 64 19.10 33.04 18.38
N PHE A 65 19.16 32.96 19.72
CA PHE A 65 20.02 32.01 20.40
C PHE A 65 19.72 30.55 20.00
N SER A 66 18.44 30.16 20.00
CA SER A 66 17.95 28.82 19.68
C SER A 66 18.22 28.44 18.21
N CYS A 67 18.08 29.39 17.28
CA CYS A 67 18.22 29.16 15.84
C CYS A 67 19.64 29.33 15.29
N THR A 68 20.55 29.98 16.02
CA THR A 68 21.93 30.25 15.58
C THR A 68 22.98 29.33 16.19
N GLN A 69 22.58 28.32 16.98
CA GLN A 69 23.52 27.32 17.53
C GLN A 69 24.37 26.65 16.45
N PHE A 70 23.79 26.43 15.28
CA PHE A 70 24.46 25.88 14.11
C PHE A 70 25.59 26.81 13.61
N LEU A 71 25.37 28.12 13.57
CA LEU A 71 26.35 29.14 13.16
C LEU A 71 27.48 29.34 14.19
N LYS A 72 27.19 29.18 15.49
CA LYS A 72 28.20 29.34 16.56
C LYS A 72 29.40 28.43 16.38
N LYS A 73 29.19 27.21 15.87
CA LYS A 73 30.27 26.26 15.57
C LYS A 73 31.25 26.88 14.56
N THR A 74 30.73 27.47 13.48
CA THR A 74 31.54 28.15 12.45
C THR A 74 32.23 29.40 12.99
N LEU A 75 31.53 30.22 13.77
CA LEU A 75 32.12 31.41 14.39
C LEU A 75 33.30 31.06 15.32
N HIS A 76 33.17 30.00 16.13
CA HIS A 76 34.27 29.53 16.97
C HIS A 76 35.46 29.02 16.15
N LEU A 77 35.22 28.42 14.98
CA LEU A 77 36.30 28.02 14.08
C LEU A 77 37.00 29.24 13.49
N LEU A 78 36.25 30.24 13.02
CA LEU A 78 36.81 31.49 12.48
C LEU A 78 37.69 32.21 13.51
N ASP A 79 37.22 32.32 14.75
CA ASP A 79 37.97 32.90 15.87
C ASP A 79 39.24 32.11 16.21
N ARG A 80 39.15 30.77 16.25
CA ARG A 80 40.29 29.88 16.48
C ARG A 80 41.42 30.08 15.46
N TYR A 81 41.10 30.37 14.21
CA TYR A 81 42.08 30.59 13.14
C TYR A 81 42.47 32.07 12.97
N GLN A 82 42.01 32.97 13.85
CA GLN A 82 42.29 34.42 13.77
C GLN A 82 41.96 35.02 12.40
N ILE A 83 40.89 34.51 11.76
CA ILE A 83 40.44 35.04 10.48
C ILE A 83 39.71 36.35 10.77
N ASP A 84 40.31 37.47 10.35
CA ASP A 84 39.69 38.79 10.45
C ASP A 84 38.41 38.81 9.62
N LEU A 85 37.28 38.76 10.33
CA LEU A 85 35.96 38.94 9.75
C LEU A 85 35.79 40.42 9.38
N ASN A 86 36.15 40.79 8.16
CA ASN A 86 35.68 42.03 7.55
C ASN A 86 34.19 41.88 7.23
N VAL A 87 33.34 42.01 8.26
CA VAL A 87 31.89 41.88 8.11
C VAL A 87 31.34 43.12 7.41
N HIS A 88 31.31 43.09 6.08
CA HIS A 88 30.47 44.01 5.31
C HIS A 88 29.03 43.53 5.40
N LEU A 89 28.31 44.04 6.40
CA LEU A 89 26.89 43.74 6.61
C LEU A 89 26.06 44.32 5.47
N SER A 90 25.65 43.47 4.52
CA SER A 90 24.72 43.86 3.45
C SER A 90 23.28 43.53 3.86
N VAL A 91 22.46 44.56 4.03
CA VAL A 91 21.02 44.40 4.29
C VAL A 91 20.28 44.02 3.00
N PRO A 92 19.30 43.10 3.06
CA PRO A 92 18.37 42.86 1.96
C PRO A 92 17.78 44.17 1.41
N GLN A 93 17.73 44.33 0.08
CA GLN A 93 17.33 45.59 -0.55
C GLN A 93 15.95 46.08 -0.11
N ASN A 94 15.03 45.15 0.15
CA ASN A 94 13.68 45.41 0.67
C ASN A 94 13.64 45.98 2.10
N LEU A 95 14.72 45.81 2.88
CA LEU A 95 14.82 46.24 4.29
C LEU A 95 15.71 47.46 4.49
N LYS A 96 16.57 47.80 3.52
CA LYS A 96 17.50 48.97 3.59
C LYS A 96 16.82 50.28 4.00
N LYS A 97 15.58 50.51 3.54
CA LYS A 97 14.82 51.74 3.81
C LYS A 97 14.34 51.89 5.26
N TYR A 98 14.36 50.82 6.05
CA TYR A 98 13.79 50.79 7.42
C TYR A 98 14.86 50.78 8.53
N ILE A 99 16.15 50.76 8.18
CA ILE A 99 17.25 50.69 9.14
C ILE A 99 17.92 52.07 9.29
N PRO A 100 18.07 52.63 10.51
CA PRO A 100 18.44 54.03 10.74
C PRO A 100 19.81 54.49 10.22
N GLU A 101 20.78 53.58 10.01
CA GLU A 101 22.15 53.93 9.62
C GLU A 101 22.37 54.10 8.10
N HIS A 102 21.35 53.87 7.26
CA HIS A 102 21.46 53.91 5.79
C HIS A 102 20.41 54.83 5.12
N VAL A 103 20.17 56.01 5.70
CA VAL A 103 19.19 57.00 5.21
C VAL A 103 19.73 57.92 4.09
N ASP A 104 20.90 57.63 3.53
CA ASP A 104 21.36 58.35 2.34
C ASP A 104 20.94 57.56 1.09
N PHE A 105 19.98 58.11 0.35
CA PHE A 105 19.37 57.58 -0.87
C PHE A 105 18.34 56.45 -0.68
N ILE A 106 17.06 56.81 -0.51
CA ILE A 106 15.97 56.50 -1.45
C ILE A 106 14.76 57.36 -1.02
N ALA A 107 14.56 58.49 -1.69
CA ALA A 107 13.25 59.10 -1.81
C ALA A 107 12.39 58.25 -2.78
N SER A 108 11.08 58.29 -2.60
CA SER A 108 10.00 57.65 -3.39
C SER A 108 9.74 56.15 -3.13
N GLU A 109 8.88 55.87 -2.16
CA GLU A 109 7.57 55.19 -2.30
C GLU A 109 7.06 54.87 -0.89
N GLU A 110 5.81 55.22 -0.56
CA GLU A 110 5.16 54.88 0.71
C GLU A 110 4.93 53.36 0.80
N VAL A 111 5.96 52.61 1.14
CA VAL A 111 5.85 51.17 1.31
C VAL A 111 5.29 50.88 2.71
N LYS A 112 4.01 50.48 2.75
CA LYS A 112 3.31 50.05 3.97
C LYS A 112 4.14 48.97 4.69
N GLU A 113 4.39 49.19 5.97
CA GLU A 113 5.11 48.24 6.81
C GLU A 113 4.19 47.08 7.19
N THR A 114 4.61 45.85 6.85
CA THR A 114 3.89 44.62 7.21
C THR A 114 4.45 44.02 8.49
N PHE A 115 3.67 43.15 9.14
CA PHE A 115 4.12 42.44 10.33
C PHE A 115 5.39 41.60 10.07
N LEU A 116 5.49 40.94 8.91
CA LEU A 116 6.69 40.23 8.48
C LEU A 116 7.93 41.13 8.48
N LYS A 117 7.84 42.30 7.84
CA LYS A 117 8.97 43.25 7.78
C LYS A 117 9.39 43.71 9.17
N ARG A 118 8.42 43.97 10.04
CA ARG A 118 8.67 44.34 11.43
C ARG A 118 9.40 43.22 12.18
N VAL A 119 8.96 41.97 12.06
CA VAL A 119 9.65 40.82 12.66
C VAL A 119 11.08 40.69 12.10
N GLN A 120 11.28 40.87 10.80
CA GLN A 120 12.60 40.85 10.17
C GLN A 120 13.52 41.96 10.73
N ILE A 121 13.01 43.18 10.87
CA ILE A 121 13.74 44.29 11.49
C ILE A 121 14.09 43.95 12.93
N ASP A 122 13.13 43.48 13.73
CA ASP A 122 13.34 43.10 15.13
C ASP A 122 14.44 42.03 15.28
N LEU A 123 14.53 41.08 14.34
CA LEU A 123 15.58 40.07 14.32
C LEU A 123 16.93 40.69 13.95
N ILE A 124 16.98 41.50 12.89
CA ILE A 124 18.23 42.12 12.39
C ILE A 124 18.83 43.08 13.42
N THR A 125 17.99 43.94 14.02
CA THR A 125 18.42 44.95 15.01
C THR A 125 18.49 44.39 16.43
N ASN A 126 18.02 43.16 16.64
CA ASN A 126 17.85 42.53 17.95
C ASN A 126 16.99 43.37 18.93
N GLN A 127 16.09 44.20 18.41
CA GLN A 127 15.22 45.07 19.20
C GLN A 127 13.76 44.78 18.91
N LYS A 128 13.05 44.26 19.90
CA LYS A 128 11.63 43.94 19.74
C LYS A 128 10.78 45.20 19.77
N THR A 129 9.94 45.38 18.75
CA THR A 129 9.03 46.52 18.66
C THR A 129 7.57 46.07 18.44
N ALA A 130 6.62 46.87 18.91
CA ALA A 130 5.21 46.47 18.91
C ALA A 130 4.51 46.87 17.60
N LEU A 131 4.01 45.88 16.87
CA LEU A 131 3.11 46.06 15.72
C LEU A 131 1.99 45.02 15.78
N SER A 132 0.80 45.36 15.28
CA SER A 132 -0.32 44.42 15.18
C SER A 132 -0.03 43.33 14.16
N VAL A 133 -0.40 42.08 14.48
CA VAL A 133 -0.30 40.93 13.56
C VAL A 133 -1.22 41.15 12.34
N ASP A 134 -0.68 41.02 11.14
CA ASP A 134 -1.41 41.00 9.87
C ASP A 134 -1.29 39.61 9.19
N GLU A 135 -1.73 39.49 7.94
CA GLU A 135 -1.73 38.22 7.19
C GLU A 135 -0.38 37.89 6.50
N SER A 136 0.67 38.71 6.69
CA SER A 136 1.99 38.48 6.09
C SER A 136 2.76 37.33 6.75
N ILE A 137 2.36 36.90 7.95
CA ILE A 137 2.83 35.66 8.58
C ILE A 137 1.60 34.80 8.91
N CYS A 138 1.52 33.61 8.32
CA CYS A 138 0.42 32.68 8.56
C CYS A 138 0.92 31.33 9.08
N ILE A 139 0.36 30.88 10.20
CA ILE A 139 0.71 29.59 10.81
C ILE A 139 -0.57 28.77 10.93
N LYS A 140 -0.64 27.62 10.25
CA LYS A 140 -1.84 26.78 10.20
C LYS A 140 -1.57 25.37 10.75
N VAL A 141 -2.58 24.80 11.39
CA VAL A 141 -2.58 23.38 11.78
C VAL A 141 -3.65 22.62 10.99
N ALA A 142 -3.28 21.49 10.41
CA ALA A 142 -4.14 20.62 9.61
C ALA A 142 -4.29 19.24 10.24
N LYS A 143 -5.31 18.48 9.84
CA LYS A 143 -5.57 17.14 10.38
C LYS A 143 -4.47 16.13 10.03
N ASP A 144 -4.17 16.02 8.75
CA ASP A 144 -3.20 15.09 8.20
C ASP A 144 -2.41 15.76 7.08
N LYS A 145 -1.42 15.06 6.52
CA LYS A 145 -0.58 15.58 5.43
C LYS A 145 -1.38 15.97 4.20
N MET A 146 -2.45 15.23 3.88
CA MET A 146 -3.31 15.53 2.73
C MET A 146 -4.00 16.88 2.94
N ARG A 147 -4.64 17.06 4.10
CA ARG A 147 -5.32 18.31 4.45
C ARG A 147 -4.33 19.47 4.57
N GLU A 148 -3.12 19.24 5.04
CA GLU A 148 -2.08 20.28 5.11
C GLU A 148 -1.73 20.84 3.73
N VAL A 149 -1.61 19.95 2.72
CA VAL A 149 -1.36 20.33 1.32
C VAL A 149 -2.56 21.05 0.71
N GLU A 150 -3.79 20.61 0.97
CA GLU A 150 -5.00 21.29 0.51
C GLU A 150 -5.12 22.71 1.09
N VAL A 151 -4.88 22.85 2.40
CA VAL A 151 -4.89 24.14 3.10
C VAL A 151 -3.82 25.07 2.53
N PHE A 152 -2.67 24.52 2.16
CA PHE A 152 -1.61 25.27 1.51
C PHE A 152 -2.02 25.74 0.11
N LEU A 153 -2.62 24.87 -0.70
CA LEU A 153 -3.16 25.24 -2.02
C LEU A 153 -4.21 26.36 -1.89
N GLU A 154 -5.15 26.23 -0.95
CA GLU A 154 -6.15 27.28 -0.67
C GLU A 154 -5.47 28.63 -0.37
N TYR A 155 -4.41 28.63 0.44
CA TYR A 155 -3.67 29.84 0.77
C TYR A 155 -2.92 30.42 -0.45
N VAL A 156 -2.29 29.58 -1.26
CA VAL A 156 -1.58 30.01 -2.48
C VAL A 156 -2.54 30.65 -3.48
N GLU A 157 -3.71 30.05 -3.69
CA GLU A 157 -4.71 30.62 -4.60
C GLU A 157 -5.27 31.94 -4.10
N ASP A 158 -5.57 32.05 -2.81
CA ASP A 158 -5.99 33.30 -2.20
C ASP A 158 -4.90 34.39 -2.36
N PHE A 159 -3.63 34.03 -2.16
CA PHE A 159 -2.48 34.91 -2.35
C PHE A 159 -2.34 35.40 -3.80
N LEU A 160 -2.36 34.48 -4.78
CA LEU A 160 -2.24 34.82 -6.20
C LEU A 160 -3.45 35.62 -6.70
N ARG A 161 -4.65 35.38 -6.16
CA ARG A 161 -5.85 36.15 -6.49
C ARG A 161 -5.79 37.57 -5.95
N LEU A 162 -5.28 37.76 -4.72
CA LEU A 162 -5.13 39.08 -4.10
C LEU A 162 -3.98 39.89 -4.72
N HIS A 163 -3.01 39.20 -5.33
CA HIS A 163 -1.81 39.78 -5.92
C HIS A 163 -1.59 39.30 -7.36
N PRO A 164 -2.38 39.79 -8.34
CA PRO A 164 -2.30 39.35 -9.73
C PRO A 164 -0.96 39.65 -10.42
N GLU A 165 -0.14 40.52 -9.85
CA GLU A 165 1.23 40.83 -10.28
C GLU A 165 2.24 39.72 -9.97
N LYS A 166 1.89 38.79 -9.07
CA LYS A 166 2.78 37.74 -8.54
C LYS A 166 2.62 36.43 -9.30
N ASN A 167 3.71 35.69 -9.41
CA ASN A 167 3.73 34.43 -10.16
C ASN A 167 3.98 33.22 -9.25
N ALA A 168 3.47 32.05 -9.67
CA ALA A 168 3.69 30.79 -8.96
C ALA A 168 5.18 30.43 -8.79
N GLN A 169 6.04 30.86 -9.71
CA GLN A 169 7.50 30.68 -9.65
C GLN A 169 8.18 31.46 -8.51
N ASP A 170 7.50 32.45 -7.94
CA ASP A 170 7.99 33.27 -6.83
C ASP A 170 7.62 32.66 -5.46
N ILE A 171 7.11 31.43 -5.47
CA ILE A 171 6.74 30.63 -4.30
C ILE A 171 7.71 29.45 -4.12
N LEU A 172 8.35 29.39 -2.96
CA LEU A 172 9.19 28.26 -2.53
C LEU A 172 8.55 27.55 -1.34
N VAL A 173 8.48 26.23 -1.39
CA VAL A 173 7.91 25.38 -0.34
C VAL A 173 8.95 24.42 0.18
N LEU A 174 9.33 24.57 1.44
CA LEU A 174 10.28 23.70 2.12
C LEU A 174 9.52 22.66 2.95
N VAL A 175 9.78 21.38 2.71
CA VAL A 175 9.05 20.27 3.32
C VAL A 175 9.99 19.39 4.12
N GLN A 176 9.67 19.13 5.39
CA GLN A 176 10.54 18.34 6.28
C GLN A 176 10.87 16.94 5.74
N ASN A 177 9.90 16.26 5.14
CA ASN A 177 10.08 14.98 4.46
C ASN A 177 9.32 15.00 3.14
N LEU A 178 9.94 15.60 2.12
CA LEU A 178 9.32 15.81 0.82
C LEU A 178 8.80 14.49 0.20
N GLU A 179 9.56 13.39 0.28
CA GLU A 179 9.18 12.08 -0.26
C GLU A 179 7.82 11.61 0.25
N SER A 180 7.57 11.77 1.56
CA SER A 180 6.29 11.38 2.17
C SER A 180 5.12 12.28 1.76
N TYR A 181 5.38 13.48 1.25
CA TYR A 181 4.38 14.44 0.79
C TYR A 181 4.14 14.39 -0.72
N VAL A 182 5.05 13.81 -1.53
CA VAL A 182 4.91 13.74 -3.00
C VAL A 182 3.53 13.21 -3.43
N PRO A 183 3.00 12.09 -2.88
CA PRO A 183 1.68 11.59 -3.28
C PRO A 183 0.56 12.59 -3.00
N SER A 184 0.58 13.25 -1.84
CA SER A 184 -0.41 14.25 -1.44
C SER A 184 -0.30 15.51 -2.31
N ILE A 185 0.92 15.99 -2.57
CA ILE A 185 1.18 17.16 -3.43
C ILE A 185 0.69 16.86 -4.85
N GLN A 186 1.04 15.70 -5.41
CA GLN A 186 0.57 15.31 -6.74
C GLN A 186 -0.96 15.20 -6.79
N ALA A 187 -1.60 14.58 -5.79
CA ALA A 187 -3.04 14.43 -5.76
C ALA A 187 -3.79 15.78 -5.70
N VAL A 188 -3.26 16.74 -4.93
CA VAL A 188 -3.91 18.05 -4.72
C VAL A 188 -3.59 19.06 -5.84
N PHE A 189 -2.33 19.16 -6.28
CA PHE A 189 -1.89 20.15 -7.26
C PHE A 189 -2.08 19.71 -8.72
N GLN A 190 -2.47 18.46 -8.99
CA GLN A 190 -2.85 18.06 -10.34
C GLN A 190 -4.22 18.61 -10.76
N ASN A 191 -5.10 18.89 -9.81
CA ASN A 191 -6.45 19.35 -10.10
C ASN A 191 -6.98 20.22 -8.95
N PRO A 192 -6.84 21.56 -9.02
CA PRO A 192 -6.51 22.41 -10.18
C PRO A 192 -5.06 22.32 -10.68
N HIS A 193 -4.86 22.61 -11.98
CA HIS A 193 -3.53 22.71 -12.60
C HIS A 193 -2.78 23.99 -12.19
N VAL A 194 -2.33 24.07 -10.94
CA VAL A 194 -1.31 25.05 -10.53
C VAL A 194 0.07 24.44 -10.86
N PRO A 195 0.90 25.05 -11.72
CA PRO A 195 2.17 24.44 -12.10
C PRO A 195 3.10 24.32 -10.89
N PHE A 196 3.67 23.14 -10.68
CA PHE A 196 4.58 22.85 -9.60
C PHE A 196 5.70 21.91 -10.04
N SER A 197 6.77 21.88 -9.24
CA SER A 197 7.93 21.01 -9.45
C SER A 197 8.49 20.54 -8.11
N PHE A 198 9.29 19.47 -8.15
CA PHE A 198 10.02 18.97 -7.00
C PHE A 198 11.52 19.14 -7.21
N GLN A 199 12.19 19.78 -6.26
CA GLN A 199 13.64 19.83 -6.14
C GLN A 199 14.09 18.62 -5.32
N VAL A 200 14.26 17.47 -5.98
CA VAL A 200 14.55 16.19 -5.31
C VAL A 200 16.06 15.93 -5.28
N LEU A 201 16.60 15.69 -4.08
CA LEU A 201 18.01 15.33 -3.81
C LEU A 201 18.26 13.80 -3.74
N LYS A 202 17.24 12.97 -3.95
CA LYS A 202 17.36 11.50 -3.99
C LYS A 202 16.55 10.90 -5.13
N GLU A 203 17.23 10.52 -6.20
CA GLU A 203 16.61 9.84 -7.35
C GLU A 203 16.27 8.36 -7.12
N GLN A 204 16.37 7.86 -5.89
CA GLN A 204 15.97 6.49 -5.55
C GLN A 204 14.53 6.15 -5.97
N THR A 205 13.68 7.16 -6.18
CA THR A 205 12.23 7.00 -6.41
C THR A 205 11.73 7.38 -7.80
N LYS A 206 12.58 7.88 -8.73
CA LYS A 206 12.12 8.27 -10.09
C LYS A 206 12.48 7.30 -11.19
N SER A 207 13.66 6.68 -11.16
CA SER A 207 14.07 5.77 -12.23
C SER A 207 13.44 4.39 -12.04
N SER A 208 12.33 4.12 -12.72
CA SER A 208 11.69 2.79 -12.77
C SER A 208 12.70 1.71 -13.19
N PHE A 209 13.62 2.03 -14.10
CA PHE A 209 14.68 1.14 -14.52
C PHE A 209 15.69 0.84 -13.40
N LEU A 210 16.26 1.84 -12.71
CA LEU A 210 17.23 1.58 -11.63
C LEU A 210 16.59 0.83 -10.47
N THR A 211 15.34 1.16 -10.10
CA THR A 211 14.60 0.42 -9.07
C THR A 211 14.45 -1.06 -9.44
N LEU A 212 14.07 -1.35 -10.69
CA LEU A 212 13.97 -2.72 -11.20
C LEU A 212 15.33 -3.42 -11.24
N PHE A 213 16.38 -2.74 -11.69
CA PHE A 213 17.74 -3.28 -11.78
C PHE A 213 18.29 -3.65 -10.40
N PHE A 214 18.11 -2.79 -9.39
CA PHE A 214 18.53 -3.13 -8.02
C PHE A 214 17.65 -4.23 -7.41
N HIS A 215 16.34 -4.25 -7.69
CA HIS A 215 15.48 -5.35 -7.27
C HIS A 215 15.91 -6.70 -7.87
N PHE A 216 16.31 -6.70 -9.15
CA PHE A 216 16.89 -7.85 -9.83
C PHE A 216 18.16 -8.34 -9.11
N LEU A 217 19.09 -7.45 -8.75
CA LEU A 217 20.31 -7.84 -8.03
C LEU A 217 20.04 -8.31 -6.59
N ASP A 218 19.05 -7.72 -5.91
CA ASP A 218 18.66 -8.12 -4.55
C ASP A 218 18.10 -9.56 -4.52
N LEU A 219 17.55 -10.06 -5.64
CA LEU A 219 17.10 -11.44 -5.74
C LEU A 219 18.24 -12.47 -5.56
N ALA A 220 19.49 -12.10 -5.83
CA ALA A 220 20.63 -13.00 -5.60
C ALA A 220 20.74 -13.45 -4.14
N TYR A 221 20.25 -12.64 -3.20
CA TYR A 221 20.23 -12.95 -1.77
C TYR A 221 18.83 -13.33 -1.25
N SER A 222 17.84 -13.41 -2.12
CA SER A 222 16.47 -13.74 -1.77
C SER A 222 16.24 -15.26 -1.76
N PRO A 223 15.32 -15.79 -0.94
CA PRO A 223 14.87 -17.17 -1.04
C PRO A 223 14.04 -17.48 -2.30
N PHE A 224 14.00 -16.58 -3.30
CA PHE A 224 13.18 -16.67 -4.51
C PHE A 224 11.70 -16.83 -4.16
N GLU A 225 11.16 -15.90 -3.37
CA GLU A 225 9.73 -15.89 -3.09
C GLU A 225 8.93 -15.71 -4.38
N LYS A 226 7.79 -16.41 -4.48
CA LYS A 226 6.89 -16.33 -5.63
C LYS A 226 6.62 -14.88 -6.01
N LYS A 227 6.25 -14.05 -5.02
CA LYS A 227 5.91 -12.64 -5.24
C LYS A 227 7.05 -11.88 -5.94
N HIS A 228 8.27 -11.94 -5.40
CA HIS A 228 9.40 -11.19 -5.98
C HIS A 228 9.78 -11.65 -7.38
N ILE A 229 9.72 -12.96 -7.66
CA ILE A 229 9.97 -13.49 -9.00
C ILE A 229 8.89 -13.04 -9.99
N PHE A 230 7.62 -13.08 -9.59
CA PHE A 230 6.52 -12.62 -10.44
C PHE A 230 6.46 -11.10 -10.58
N ASP A 231 6.86 -10.32 -9.57
CA ASP A 231 7.00 -8.86 -9.66
C ASP A 231 8.03 -8.49 -10.74
N LEU A 232 9.17 -9.21 -10.78
CA LEU A 232 10.18 -9.06 -11.83
C LEU A 232 9.65 -9.48 -13.21
N LEU A 233 9.06 -10.68 -13.32
CA LEU A 233 8.55 -11.22 -14.58
C LEU A 233 7.37 -10.41 -15.15
N ASN A 234 6.57 -9.75 -14.32
CA ASN A 234 5.46 -8.91 -14.78
C ASN A 234 5.92 -7.51 -15.24
N HIS A 235 7.20 -7.16 -15.07
CA HIS A 235 7.71 -5.87 -15.52
C HIS A 235 7.94 -5.83 -17.05
N PRO A 236 7.51 -4.76 -17.76
CA PRO A 236 7.67 -4.61 -19.22
C PRO A 236 9.07 -4.91 -19.74
N MET A 237 10.08 -4.31 -19.11
CA MET A 237 11.48 -4.50 -19.50
C MET A 237 11.97 -5.96 -19.41
N ILE A 238 11.32 -6.80 -18.59
CA ILE A 238 11.69 -8.21 -18.41
C ILE A 238 10.85 -9.11 -19.32
N TYR A 239 9.51 -9.04 -19.26
CA TYR A 239 8.69 -9.96 -20.05
C TYR A 239 8.89 -9.77 -21.56
N GLN A 240 9.15 -8.55 -22.03
CA GLN A 240 9.43 -8.30 -23.44
C GLN A 240 10.74 -8.98 -23.86
N LYS A 241 11.78 -8.88 -23.03
CA LYS A 241 13.07 -9.54 -23.27
C LYS A 241 12.93 -11.06 -23.32
N GLN A 242 12.11 -11.62 -22.44
CA GLN A 242 11.90 -13.07 -22.32
C GLN A 242 10.82 -13.62 -23.27
N GLY A 243 10.19 -12.76 -24.10
CA GLY A 243 9.12 -13.17 -25.01
C GLY A 243 7.89 -13.75 -24.29
N LEU A 244 7.60 -13.20 -23.10
CA LEU A 244 6.49 -13.55 -22.22
C LEU A 244 5.34 -12.55 -22.38
N LYS A 245 4.10 -13.01 -22.17
CA LYS A 245 2.90 -12.16 -22.17
C LYS A 245 2.36 -12.00 -20.76
N PRO A 246 2.01 -10.77 -20.33
CA PRO A 246 1.59 -10.51 -18.95
C PRO A 246 0.26 -11.20 -18.59
N GLU A 247 -0.65 -11.36 -19.57
CA GLU A 247 -1.92 -12.06 -19.35
C GLU A 247 -1.71 -13.56 -19.09
N ASP A 248 -0.84 -14.20 -19.86
CA ASP A 248 -0.50 -15.61 -19.73
C ASP A 248 0.26 -15.87 -18.41
N LEU A 249 1.19 -14.97 -18.04
CA LEU A 249 1.90 -15.03 -16.76
C LEU A 249 0.95 -14.99 -15.55
N LYS A 250 -0.06 -14.11 -15.56
CA LYS A 250 -1.07 -14.07 -14.49
C LYS A 250 -1.87 -15.37 -14.38
N GLN A 251 -2.15 -16.04 -15.49
CA GLN A 251 -2.84 -17.34 -15.46
C GLN A 251 -1.94 -18.44 -14.89
N VAL A 252 -0.67 -18.45 -15.30
CA VAL A 252 0.36 -19.36 -14.78
C VAL A 252 0.54 -19.14 -13.27
N GLU A 253 0.69 -17.89 -12.83
CA GLU A 253 0.82 -17.54 -11.42
C GLU A 253 -0.35 -18.06 -10.57
N LYS A 254 -1.60 -17.92 -11.04
CA LYS A 254 -2.78 -18.39 -10.31
C LYS A 254 -2.86 -19.91 -10.19
N LYS A 255 -2.34 -20.65 -11.18
CA LYS A 255 -2.42 -22.12 -11.24
C LYS A 255 -1.30 -22.78 -10.42
N LEU A 256 -0.14 -22.14 -10.33
CA LEU A 256 1.02 -22.73 -9.65
C LEU A 256 1.00 -22.51 -8.14
N LYS A 257 1.14 -23.61 -7.43
CA LYS A 257 1.36 -23.64 -5.99
C LYS A 257 2.86 -23.53 -5.69
N ILE A 258 3.40 -22.33 -5.83
CA ILE A 258 4.79 -22.01 -5.48
C ILE A 258 4.77 -21.12 -4.23
N SER A 259 5.66 -21.38 -3.29
CA SER A 259 5.91 -20.49 -2.15
C SER A 259 7.19 -19.71 -2.37
N PHE A 260 8.31 -20.43 -2.37
CA PHE A 260 9.65 -19.88 -2.55
C PHE A 260 10.64 -20.98 -2.92
N GLY A 261 11.80 -20.59 -3.43
CA GLY A 261 12.94 -21.47 -3.68
C GLY A 261 12.84 -22.25 -4.99
N LEU A 262 13.94 -22.27 -5.75
CA LEU A 262 14.08 -23.05 -6.97
C LEU A 262 13.88 -24.55 -6.74
N ASN A 263 14.62 -25.13 -5.79
CA ASN A 263 14.59 -26.55 -5.42
C ASN A 263 14.98 -26.74 -3.94
N SER A 264 15.00 -27.99 -3.48
CA SER A 264 15.34 -28.33 -2.09
C SER A 264 16.76 -27.89 -1.68
N LYS A 265 17.74 -27.99 -2.59
CA LYS A 265 19.12 -27.56 -2.38
C LYS A 265 19.21 -26.04 -2.18
N HIS A 266 18.61 -25.25 -3.08
CA HIS A 266 18.59 -23.80 -2.98
C HIS A 266 17.94 -23.33 -1.68
N ARG A 267 16.80 -23.93 -1.28
CA ARG A 267 16.16 -23.57 -0.01
C ARG A 267 17.09 -23.74 1.18
N LYS A 268 17.80 -24.87 1.25
CA LYS A 268 18.78 -25.07 2.32
C LYS A 268 19.81 -23.94 2.33
N GLU A 269 20.40 -23.63 1.17
CA GLU A 269 21.42 -22.59 1.04
C GLU A 269 20.90 -21.23 1.55
N SER A 270 19.68 -20.83 1.15
CA SER A 270 19.05 -19.59 1.62
C SER A 270 18.85 -19.58 3.14
N PHE A 271 18.35 -20.68 3.74
CA PHE A 271 18.13 -20.73 5.19
C PHE A 271 19.43 -20.85 6.01
N PHE A 272 20.48 -21.46 5.44
CA PHE A 272 21.80 -21.47 6.06
C PHE A 272 22.40 -20.06 6.13
N ALA A 273 22.17 -19.23 5.11
CA ALA A 273 22.56 -17.82 5.12
C ALA A 273 21.87 -17.03 6.25
N ASP A 274 20.62 -17.38 6.58
CA ASP A 274 19.86 -16.81 7.71
C ASP A 274 20.19 -17.42 9.09
N GLY A 275 21.21 -18.28 9.17
CA GLY A 275 21.68 -18.86 10.44
C GLY A 275 20.84 -20.04 10.96
N ILE A 276 19.87 -20.54 10.17
CA ILE A 276 19.04 -21.68 10.54
C ILE A 276 19.75 -22.99 10.13
N LYS A 277 20.28 -23.70 11.13
CA LYS A 277 21.17 -24.87 10.92
C LYS A 277 20.44 -26.17 10.53
N GLN A 278 19.13 -26.24 10.70
CA GLN A 278 18.35 -27.45 10.44
C GLN A 278 17.04 -27.10 9.73
N VAL A 279 17.05 -27.17 8.40
CA VAL A 279 15.83 -27.09 7.60
C VAL A 279 15.59 -28.46 6.96
N PRO A 280 14.38 -29.03 7.11
CA PRO A 280 14.03 -30.27 6.42
C PRO A 280 14.17 -30.10 4.90
N GLU A 281 14.69 -31.13 4.22
CA GLU A 281 14.70 -31.16 2.76
C GLU A 281 13.31 -31.45 2.26
N PHE A 282 12.67 -30.46 1.64
CA PHE A 282 11.42 -30.69 0.94
C PHE A 282 11.36 -29.93 -0.37
N GLU A 283 11.01 -30.68 -1.40
CA GLU A 283 10.86 -30.18 -2.77
C GLU A 283 9.49 -29.54 -3.00
N LYS A 284 8.45 -29.92 -2.23
CA LYS A 284 7.09 -29.38 -2.38
C LYS A 284 7.07 -27.84 -2.36
N PHE A 285 6.25 -27.27 -3.25
CA PHE A 285 6.03 -25.82 -3.43
C PHE A 285 7.24 -25.03 -3.92
N THR A 286 8.27 -25.70 -4.44
CA THR A 286 9.38 -25.08 -5.17
C THR A 286 9.01 -24.87 -6.63
N PHE A 287 9.75 -24.01 -7.33
CA PHE A 287 9.62 -23.86 -8.79
C PHE A 287 9.83 -25.20 -9.52
N SER A 288 10.84 -25.99 -9.13
CA SER A 288 11.08 -27.33 -9.69
C SER A 288 9.90 -28.29 -9.45
N SER A 289 9.37 -28.36 -8.23
CA SER A 289 8.22 -29.25 -7.95
C SER A 289 6.95 -28.84 -8.70
N ALA A 290 6.74 -27.53 -8.88
CA ALA A 290 5.61 -27.03 -9.64
C ALA A 290 5.77 -27.36 -11.14
N TYR A 291 7.01 -27.42 -11.62
CA TYR A 291 7.33 -27.85 -12.98
C TYR A 291 7.05 -29.33 -13.20
N GLU A 292 7.49 -30.20 -12.29
CA GLU A 292 7.20 -31.63 -12.35
C GLU A 292 5.69 -31.91 -12.30
N GLN A 293 4.97 -31.31 -11.34
CA GLN A 293 3.51 -31.44 -11.23
C GLN A 293 2.78 -31.02 -12.51
N PHE A 294 3.26 -29.95 -13.14
CA PHE A 294 2.68 -29.48 -14.38
C PHE A 294 2.96 -30.42 -15.55
N LEU A 295 4.16 -31.03 -15.62
CA LEU A 295 4.47 -32.06 -16.61
C LEU A 295 3.62 -33.32 -16.42
N ASP A 296 3.45 -33.77 -15.18
CA ASP A 296 2.61 -34.94 -14.86
C ASP A 296 1.14 -34.68 -15.25
N ALA A 297 0.61 -33.50 -14.90
CA ALA A 297 -0.75 -33.09 -15.28
C ALA A 297 -0.94 -33.04 -16.80
N LEU A 298 0.12 -32.72 -17.55
CA LEU A 298 0.08 -32.71 -19.01
C LEU A 298 0.10 -34.12 -19.61
N LEU A 299 0.86 -35.04 -19.00
CA LEU A 299 0.89 -36.44 -19.42
C LEU A 299 -0.46 -37.14 -19.18
N ASP A 300 -1.18 -36.76 -18.13
CA ASP A 300 -2.50 -37.30 -17.79
C ASP A 300 -3.66 -36.67 -18.59
N ALA A 301 -3.51 -35.42 -19.03
CA ALA A 301 -4.54 -34.71 -19.79
C ALA A 301 -4.63 -35.26 -21.24
N LYS A 302 -5.60 -36.13 -21.51
CA LYS A 302 -5.87 -36.70 -22.84
C LYS A 302 -6.33 -35.71 -23.93
N GLU A 303 -6.38 -34.40 -23.70
CA GLU A 303 -6.80 -33.41 -24.73
C GLU A 303 -6.07 -32.05 -24.67
N ASN A 304 -5.93 -31.45 -25.86
CA ASN A 304 -5.20 -30.24 -26.27
C ASN A 304 -5.64 -28.90 -25.60
N LEU A 305 -5.55 -28.77 -24.28
CA LEU A 305 -6.02 -27.55 -23.57
C LEU A 305 -4.94 -26.57 -23.11
N PHE A 306 -3.64 -26.77 -23.43
CA PHE A 306 -2.57 -25.99 -22.77
C PHE A 306 -1.44 -25.43 -23.65
N ASP A 307 -1.49 -25.45 -24.98
CA ASP A 307 -0.34 -25.08 -25.83
C ASP A 307 0.33 -23.73 -25.50
N LYS A 308 -0.46 -22.66 -25.25
CA LYS A 308 0.08 -21.33 -24.93
C LYS A 308 0.56 -21.21 -23.48
N THR A 309 -0.11 -21.90 -22.56
CA THR A 309 0.26 -21.90 -21.13
C THR A 309 1.57 -22.67 -20.91
N LEU A 310 1.79 -23.70 -21.72
CA LEU A 310 2.99 -24.53 -21.75
C LEU A 310 4.24 -23.75 -22.14
N ASP A 311 4.18 -23.04 -23.28
CA ASP A 311 5.28 -22.21 -23.74
C ASP A 311 5.65 -21.14 -22.71
N THR A 312 4.64 -20.47 -22.15
CA THR A 312 4.83 -19.44 -21.11
C THR A 312 5.50 -20.02 -19.86
N PHE A 313 5.06 -21.19 -19.42
CA PHE A 313 5.61 -21.83 -18.23
C PHE A 313 7.02 -22.37 -18.46
N GLY A 314 7.31 -22.94 -19.63
CA GLY A 314 8.65 -23.35 -20.03
C GLY A 314 9.63 -22.17 -20.07
N LYS A 315 9.24 -21.06 -20.69
CA LYS A 315 10.01 -19.80 -20.69
C LYS A 315 10.25 -19.27 -19.29
N MET A 316 9.23 -19.28 -18.44
CA MET A 316 9.34 -18.89 -17.02
C MET A 316 10.36 -19.76 -16.28
N MET A 317 10.32 -21.09 -16.44
CA MET A 317 11.25 -21.99 -15.76
C MET A 317 12.68 -21.85 -16.28
N ASN A 318 12.85 -21.66 -17.59
CA ASN A 318 14.16 -21.34 -18.17
C ASN A 318 14.71 -20.04 -17.57
N PHE A 319 13.88 -19.00 -17.45
CA PHE A 319 14.26 -17.75 -16.81
C PHE A 319 14.71 -17.96 -15.36
N VAL A 320 13.90 -18.60 -14.51
CA VAL A 320 14.23 -18.77 -13.08
C VAL A 320 15.47 -19.65 -12.89
N THR A 321 15.64 -20.69 -13.70
CA THR A 321 16.81 -21.58 -13.64
C THR A 321 18.08 -20.90 -14.14
N GLN A 322 18.00 -20.08 -15.20
CA GLN A 322 19.12 -19.29 -15.69
C GLN A 322 19.50 -18.21 -14.69
N LEU A 323 18.52 -17.49 -14.15
CA LEU A 323 18.70 -16.47 -13.11
C LEU A 323 19.47 -17.01 -11.91
N TYR A 324 19.09 -18.19 -11.41
CA TYR A 324 19.78 -18.83 -10.30
C TYR A 324 21.25 -19.13 -10.64
N LYS A 325 21.54 -19.66 -11.83
CA LYS A 325 22.93 -19.95 -12.25
C LYS A 325 23.76 -18.67 -12.37
N ASP A 326 23.19 -17.65 -13.02
CA ASP A 326 23.86 -16.38 -13.25
C ASP A 326 24.15 -15.64 -11.93
N PHE A 327 23.35 -15.86 -10.88
CA PHE A 327 23.58 -15.32 -9.53
C PHE A 327 24.56 -16.12 -8.66
N GLU A 328 25.11 -17.23 -9.13
CA GLU A 328 26.13 -17.99 -8.37
C GLU A 328 27.33 -17.12 -7.96
N PRO A 329 27.96 -16.32 -8.86
CA PRO A 329 29.11 -15.48 -8.49
C PRO A 329 28.79 -14.35 -7.51
N LEU A 330 27.51 -13.92 -7.42
CA LEU A 330 27.09 -12.84 -6.52
C LEU A 330 26.95 -13.33 -5.07
N ARG A 331 26.67 -14.63 -4.90
CA ARG A 331 26.45 -15.27 -3.60
C ARG A 331 27.75 -15.71 -2.95
N ASP A 332 28.79 -15.92 -3.75
CA ASP A 332 30.13 -16.20 -3.25
C ASP A 332 30.75 -14.95 -2.63
N ASP A 333 31.28 -15.06 -1.40
CA ASP A 333 32.02 -13.97 -0.75
C ASP A 333 33.47 -13.86 -1.27
N GLU A 334 33.74 -14.40 -2.46
CA GLU A 334 35.03 -14.30 -3.11
C GLU A 334 35.31 -12.88 -3.58
N LYS A 335 36.51 -12.39 -3.26
CA LYS A 335 36.95 -11.05 -3.68
C LYS A 335 37.46 -11.09 -5.12
N GLN A 336 36.67 -10.55 -6.04
CA GLN A 336 37.04 -10.39 -7.44
C GLN A 336 37.46 -8.95 -7.75
N PRO A 337 38.31 -8.73 -8.77
CA PRO A 337 38.58 -7.41 -9.31
C PRO A 337 37.30 -6.67 -9.73
N VAL A 338 37.21 -5.36 -9.47
CA VAL A 338 36.00 -4.56 -9.75
C VAL A 338 35.55 -4.65 -11.22
N PHE A 339 36.49 -4.73 -12.18
CA PHE A 339 36.14 -4.85 -13.60
C PHE A 339 35.33 -6.10 -13.92
N ILE A 340 35.58 -7.23 -13.22
CA ILE A 340 34.81 -8.47 -13.43
C ILE A 340 33.35 -8.26 -13.04
N TRP A 341 33.10 -7.56 -11.91
CA TRP A 341 31.75 -7.21 -11.50
C TRP A 341 31.07 -6.26 -12.49
N CYS A 342 31.81 -5.29 -13.04
CA CYS A 342 31.28 -4.37 -14.04
C CYS A 342 30.86 -5.11 -15.31
N ASP A 343 31.72 -5.99 -15.83
CA ASP A 343 31.45 -6.78 -17.04
C ASP A 343 30.24 -7.70 -16.84
N LEU A 344 30.14 -8.33 -15.67
CA LEU A 344 29.01 -9.20 -15.32
C LEU A 344 27.70 -8.42 -15.24
N LEU A 345 27.68 -7.21 -14.66
CA LEU A 345 26.48 -6.36 -14.65
C LEU A 345 26.07 -5.91 -16.06
N ILE A 346 27.03 -5.61 -16.94
CA ILE A 346 26.75 -5.29 -18.34
C ILE A 346 26.12 -6.49 -19.06
N GLN A 347 26.64 -7.70 -18.84
CA GLN A 347 26.06 -8.92 -19.37
C GLN A 347 24.62 -9.15 -18.88
N PHE A 348 24.32 -8.82 -17.62
CA PHE A 348 22.96 -8.92 -17.09
C PHE A 348 22.00 -7.94 -17.76
N LEU A 349 22.44 -6.70 -18.02
CA LEU A 349 21.65 -5.73 -18.77
C LEU A 349 21.29 -6.27 -20.16
N ASP A 350 22.27 -6.83 -20.86
CA ASP A 350 22.07 -7.39 -22.20
C ASP A 350 21.21 -8.65 -22.20
N THR A 351 21.24 -9.45 -21.13
CA THR A 351 20.54 -10.75 -21.06
C THR A 351 19.09 -10.59 -20.60
N TYR A 352 18.85 -9.76 -19.59
CA TYR A 352 17.57 -9.74 -18.85
C TYR A 352 16.68 -8.55 -19.16
N PHE A 353 17.24 -7.44 -19.64
CA PHE A 353 16.51 -6.19 -19.83
C PHE A 353 16.30 -5.88 -21.32
N PHE A 354 15.10 -5.41 -21.63
CA PHE A 354 14.75 -4.72 -22.86
C PHE A 354 14.35 -3.29 -22.47
N ILE A 355 15.10 -2.30 -22.95
CA ILE A 355 14.85 -0.88 -22.68
C ILE A 355 14.39 -0.27 -24.00
N ASP A 356 13.20 0.32 -23.98
CA ASP A 356 12.62 0.97 -25.16
C ASP A 356 13.36 2.28 -25.45
N PHE A 357 13.61 2.58 -26.72
CA PHE A 357 14.29 3.81 -27.14
C PHE A 357 13.42 5.05 -26.89
N ASP A 358 12.10 4.89 -26.83
CA ASP A 358 11.16 5.99 -26.58
C ASP A 358 11.04 6.33 -25.08
N ASP A 359 11.58 5.50 -24.17
CA ASP A 359 11.60 5.77 -22.73
C ASP A 359 12.84 6.62 -22.36
N GLU A 360 12.71 7.95 -22.47
CA GLU A 360 13.81 8.90 -22.20
C GLU A 360 14.38 8.74 -20.78
N ASP A 361 13.54 8.50 -19.78
CA ASP A 361 13.95 8.35 -18.39
C ASP A 361 14.77 7.06 -18.18
N ALA A 362 14.31 5.94 -18.73
CA ALA A 362 15.03 4.68 -18.67
C ALA A 362 16.37 4.74 -19.42
N ASN A 363 16.41 5.39 -20.59
CA ASN A 363 17.65 5.55 -21.36
C ASN A 363 18.66 6.44 -20.64
N HIS A 364 18.23 7.58 -20.07
CA HIS A 364 19.11 8.42 -19.26
C HIS A 364 19.67 7.66 -18.05
N SER A 365 18.84 6.83 -17.41
CA SER A 365 19.24 6.00 -16.27
C SER A 365 20.24 4.91 -16.66
N LEU A 366 20.04 4.27 -17.82
CA LEU A 366 20.96 3.29 -18.39
C LEU A 366 22.32 3.91 -18.69
N GLU A 367 22.33 5.08 -19.33
CA GLU A 367 23.58 5.80 -19.59
C GLU A 367 24.32 6.17 -18.30
N ALA A 368 23.60 6.60 -17.26
CA ALA A 368 24.19 6.89 -15.97
C ALA A 368 24.80 5.64 -15.32
N LEU A 369 24.11 4.51 -15.39
CA LEU A 369 24.60 3.20 -14.94
C LEU A 369 25.87 2.80 -15.70
N GLN A 370 25.86 2.84 -17.03
CA GLN A 370 27.02 2.50 -17.87
C GLN A 370 28.21 3.42 -17.61
N LYS A 371 27.99 4.74 -17.46
CA LYS A 371 29.02 5.71 -17.09
C LYS A 371 29.60 5.41 -15.71
N ALA A 372 28.77 5.02 -14.74
CA ALA A 372 29.23 4.63 -13.41
C ALA A 372 30.09 3.36 -13.48
N LEU A 373 29.61 2.30 -14.17
CA LEU A 373 30.36 1.05 -14.36
C LEU A 373 31.70 1.29 -15.08
N GLY A 374 31.73 2.15 -16.10
CA GLY A 374 32.96 2.52 -16.80
C GLY A 374 33.97 3.29 -15.94
N ARG A 375 33.52 4.00 -14.89
CA ARG A 375 34.42 4.59 -13.87
C ARG A 375 34.89 3.53 -12.87
N PHE A 376 34.00 2.63 -12.48
CA PHE A 376 34.34 1.57 -11.53
C PHE A 376 35.33 0.54 -12.10
N SER A 377 35.23 0.24 -13.40
CA SER A 377 36.13 -0.71 -14.06
C SER A 377 37.60 -0.29 -14.06
N GLN A 378 37.91 0.99 -13.81
CA GLN A 378 39.26 1.50 -13.68
C GLN A 378 39.93 1.15 -12.35
N TYR A 379 39.17 0.69 -11.34
CA TYR A 379 39.74 0.30 -10.05
C TYR A 379 40.26 -1.14 -10.07
N GLU A 380 41.53 -1.33 -9.76
CA GLU A 380 42.17 -2.66 -9.74
C GLU A 380 41.93 -3.44 -8.43
N HIS A 381 41.25 -2.85 -7.45
CA HIS A 381 41.02 -3.47 -6.16
C HIS A 381 40.15 -4.72 -6.27
N ARG A 382 40.39 -5.68 -5.37
CA ARG A 382 39.56 -6.87 -5.21
C ARG A 382 38.57 -6.67 -4.07
N VAL A 383 37.28 -6.76 -4.37
CA VAL A 383 36.19 -6.55 -3.43
C VAL A 383 35.13 -7.65 -3.58
N SER A 384 34.40 -7.96 -2.51
CA SER A 384 33.22 -8.82 -2.63
C SER A 384 32.10 -8.06 -3.34
N PHE A 385 31.19 -8.81 -3.98
CA PHE A 385 30.07 -8.20 -4.69
C PHE A 385 29.20 -7.34 -3.76
N ALA A 386 28.95 -7.78 -2.53
CA ALA A 386 28.17 -7.01 -1.55
C ALA A 386 28.74 -5.61 -1.29
N HIS A 387 30.06 -5.48 -1.18
CA HIS A 387 30.71 -4.19 -1.02
C HIS A 387 30.61 -3.33 -2.30
N PHE A 388 30.88 -3.93 -3.46
CA PHE A 388 30.74 -3.25 -4.75
C PHE A 388 29.31 -2.76 -5.00
N TYR A 389 28.31 -3.60 -4.72
CA TYR A 389 26.89 -3.32 -4.83
C TYR A 389 26.49 -2.09 -4.02
N GLN A 390 26.93 -1.99 -2.75
CA GLN A 390 26.67 -0.82 -1.91
C GLN A 390 27.29 0.47 -2.47
N GLN A 391 28.52 0.38 -3.00
CA GLN A 391 29.20 1.55 -3.59
C GLN A 391 28.56 1.98 -4.90
N LEU A 392 28.17 1.05 -5.76
CA LEU A 392 27.45 1.31 -7.01
C LEU A 392 26.11 2.00 -6.72
N LYS A 393 25.35 1.46 -5.76
CA LYS A 393 24.09 2.05 -5.29
C LYS A 393 24.31 3.47 -4.79
N ALA A 394 25.31 3.69 -3.95
CA ALA A 394 25.66 5.03 -3.46
C ALA A 394 26.06 6.00 -4.57
N ALA A 395 26.84 5.56 -5.56
CA ALA A 395 27.32 6.40 -6.65
C ALA A 395 26.18 6.89 -7.56
N LEU A 396 25.28 5.99 -7.95
CA LEU A 396 24.16 6.32 -8.85
C LEU A 396 23.15 7.24 -8.18
N PHE A 397 22.86 6.99 -6.90
CA PHE A 397 21.90 7.79 -6.15
C PHE A 397 22.48 9.09 -5.57
N LYS A 398 23.81 9.27 -5.52
CA LYS A 398 24.46 10.55 -5.18
C LYS A 398 24.59 11.51 -6.37
N GLN A 399 24.67 11.02 -7.61
CA GLN A 399 25.06 11.84 -8.76
C GLN A 399 23.97 12.74 -9.35
N HIS A 400 22.71 12.54 -8.98
CA HIS A 400 21.61 13.24 -9.63
C HIS A 400 21.00 14.31 -8.73
N GLN A 401 21.85 15.23 -8.28
CA GLN A 401 21.44 16.48 -7.66
C GLN A 401 21.42 17.57 -8.73
N ARG A 402 20.50 17.46 -9.71
CA ARG A 402 20.25 18.58 -10.63
C ARG A 402 19.20 19.50 -10.02
N PHE A 403 19.54 20.77 -9.87
CA PHE A 403 18.56 21.83 -9.70
C PHE A 403 17.65 21.82 -10.93
N PHE A 404 16.42 21.32 -10.78
CA PHE A 404 15.38 21.56 -11.75
C PHE A 404 14.92 23.02 -11.55
N GLU A 405 15.41 23.91 -12.40
CA GLU A 405 14.73 25.19 -12.61
C GLU A 405 13.35 24.88 -13.21
N ALA A 406 12.33 24.93 -12.36
CA ALA A 406 10.96 24.92 -12.81
C ALA A 406 10.75 26.14 -13.69
N LYS A 407 10.64 25.95 -15.00
CA LYS A 407 10.56 27.09 -15.91
C LYS A 407 9.33 27.96 -15.68
N ASN A 408 8.27 27.54 -14.96
CA ASN A 408 7.04 28.33 -14.73
C ASN A 408 6.16 27.89 -13.53
N GLY A 409 6.67 27.45 -12.36
CA GLY A 409 5.80 26.93 -11.28
C GLY A 409 6.37 26.92 -9.86
N ILE A 410 5.54 26.55 -8.88
CA ILE A 410 5.89 26.46 -7.45
C ILE A 410 6.98 25.40 -7.25
N ILE A 411 7.99 25.72 -6.44
CA ILE A 411 9.11 24.81 -6.17
C ILE A 411 8.91 24.16 -4.79
N PHE A 412 8.74 22.84 -4.76
CA PHE A 412 8.78 22.06 -3.53
C PHE A 412 10.17 21.46 -3.32
N ALA A 413 10.81 21.81 -2.22
CA ALA A 413 12.16 21.39 -1.87
C ALA A 413 12.22 20.81 -0.45
N PRO A 414 13.20 19.96 -0.14
CA PRO A 414 13.37 19.44 1.21
C PRO A 414 13.90 20.53 2.15
N LEU A 415 13.57 20.41 3.44
CA LEU A 415 13.91 21.40 4.47
C LEU A 415 15.42 21.47 4.79
N ASP A 416 16.19 20.45 4.41
CA ASP A 416 17.63 20.35 4.63
C ASP A 416 18.48 21.14 3.62
N MET A 417 17.82 21.90 2.74
CA MET A 417 18.45 22.84 1.82
C MET A 417 19.32 23.86 2.58
N GLN A 418 20.61 23.89 2.25
CA GLN A 418 21.57 24.82 2.85
C GLN A 418 21.40 26.26 2.34
N PHE A 419 20.71 26.43 1.21
CA PHE A 419 20.55 27.70 0.52
C PHE A 419 19.06 28.02 0.37
N VAL A 420 18.67 29.22 0.82
CA VAL A 420 17.33 29.78 0.62
C VAL A 420 17.51 31.07 -0.16
N VAL A 421 16.94 31.12 -1.35
CA VAL A 421 16.96 32.32 -2.20
C VAL A 421 15.76 33.20 -1.83
N PRO A 422 15.89 34.54 -1.83
CA PRO A 422 14.76 35.43 -1.62
C PRO A 422 13.60 35.16 -2.58
N LYS A 423 12.40 35.04 -2.02
CA LYS A 423 11.17 34.71 -2.74
C LYS A 423 10.01 35.54 -2.19
N GLU A 424 9.00 35.78 -3.01
CA GLU A 424 7.83 36.54 -2.57
C GLU A 424 7.09 35.82 -1.45
N MET A 425 6.97 34.50 -1.59
CA MET A 425 6.39 33.65 -0.58
C MET A 425 7.30 32.46 -0.31
N ILE A 426 7.67 32.27 0.96
CA ILE A 426 8.31 31.04 1.42
C ILE A 426 7.37 30.34 2.39
N ALA A 427 7.12 29.07 2.10
CA ALA A 427 6.27 28.20 2.88
C ALA A 427 7.07 27.06 3.50
N MET A 428 6.77 26.69 4.74
CA MET A 428 7.39 25.55 5.43
C MET A 428 6.32 24.58 5.91
N MET A 429 6.42 23.31 5.51
CA MET A 429 5.40 22.28 5.79
C MET A 429 5.97 21.11 6.59
N GLY A 430 5.10 20.44 7.35
CA GLY A 430 5.46 19.29 8.18
C GLY A 430 6.29 19.65 9.42
N LEU A 431 6.08 20.84 9.98
CA LEU A 431 6.85 21.33 11.14
C LEU A 431 6.35 20.77 12.48
N ARG A 432 6.48 19.46 12.68
CA ARG A 432 6.12 18.79 13.94
C ARG A 432 7.30 18.57 14.88
N MET A 433 7.03 18.37 16.17
CA MET A 433 8.05 18.04 17.18
C MET A 433 8.85 16.78 16.85
N ASP A 434 8.16 15.73 16.43
CA ASP A 434 8.67 14.38 16.18
C ASP A 434 9.26 14.20 14.78
N ALA A 435 9.16 15.21 13.92
CA ALA A 435 9.60 15.13 12.54
C ALA A 435 11.14 15.00 12.44
N PHE A 436 11.90 15.58 13.37
CA PHE A 436 13.35 15.69 13.27
C PHE A 436 14.06 14.49 13.91
N SER A 437 14.76 13.70 13.10
CA SER A 437 15.36 12.42 13.49
C SER A 437 16.50 12.53 14.50
N ASN A 438 17.26 13.63 14.48
CA ASN A 438 18.39 13.86 15.37
C ASN A 438 18.59 15.36 15.67
N LEU A 439 19.47 15.65 16.63
CA LEU A 439 19.76 17.03 17.05
C LEU A 439 20.29 17.88 15.88
N GLU A 440 21.15 17.33 15.04
CA GLU A 440 21.74 18.04 13.90
C GLU A 440 20.67 18.44 12.85
N ALA A 441 19.74 17.54 12.54
CA ALA A 441 18.62 17.84 11.63
C ALA A 441 17.71 18.93 12.22
N ASN A 442 17.50 18.93 13.53
CA ASN A 442 16.76 19.98 14.23
C ASN A 442 17.51 21.33 14.17
N GLU A 443 18.82 21.35 14.45
CA GLU A 443 19.66 22.55 14.31
C GLU A 443 19.62 23.13 12.89
N LYS A 444 19.76 22.28 11.87
CA LYS A 444 19.66 22.70 10.45
C LYS A 444 18.28 23.25 10.11
N ALA A 445 17.20 22.59 10.57
CA ALA A 445 15.85 23.05 10.33
C ALA A 445 15.55 24.41 10.98
N ARG A 446 16.05 24.66 12.20
CA ARG A 446 15.94 25.96 12.88
C ARG A 446 16.66 27.07 12.13
N HIS A 447 17.87 26.77 11.66
CA HIS A 447 18.64 27.71 10.85
C HIS A 447 17.95 28.02 9.52
N CYS A 448 17.43 26.99 8.86
CA CYS A 448 16.64 27.11 7.64
C CYS A 448 15.34 27.91 7.85
N PHE A 449 14.69 27.75 9.01
CA PHE A 449 13.52 28.54 9.41
C PHE A 449 13.86 30.03 9.50
N LEU A 450 14.96 30.39 10.17
CA LEU A 450 15.40 31.78 10.29
C LEU A 450 15.75 32.40 8.94
N LYS A 451 16.47 31.65 8.09
CA LYS A 451 16.76 32.04 6.70
C LYS A 451 15.49 32.30 5.90
N SER A 452 14.54 31.38 5.97
CA SER A 452 13.27 31.46 5.25
C SER A 452 12.45 32.67 5.67
N LEU A 453 12.42 32.96 6.97
CA LEU A 453 11.75 34.14 7.50
C LEU A 453 12.39 35.44 6.98
N LEU A 454 13.73 35.52 6.95
CA LEU A 454 14.45 36.71 6.47
C LEU A 454 14.47 36.84 4.92
N ALA A 455 14.36 35.72 4.20
CA ALA A 455 14.36 35.69 2.74
C ALA A 455 12.96 35.94 2.12
N SER A 456 11.88 35.84 2.92
CA SER A 456 10.51 36.10 2.47
C SER A 456 10.29 37.59 2.24
N THR A 457 9.87 38.02 1.06
CA THR A 457 9.70 39.46 0.77
C THR A 457 8.27 39.97 0.95
N ALA A 458 7.25 39.11 0.76
CA ALA A 458 5.85 39.49 0.93
C ALA A 458 5.15 38.70 2.06
N CYS A 459 5.21 37.36 2.01
CA CYS A 459 4.52 36.50 2.96
C CYS A 459 5.37 35.30 3.41
N PHE A 460 5.21 34.90 4.67
CA PHE A 460 5.77 33.67 5.23
C PHE A 460 4.64 32.75 5.71
N PHE A 461 4.66 31.49 5.26
CA PHE A 461 3.68 30.48 5.62
C PHE A 461 4.34 29.32 6.35
N ALA A 462 3.72 28.84 7.43
CA ALA A 462 4.17 27.64 8.12
C ALA A 462 2.99 26.72 8.48
N SER A 463 3.16 25.42 8.34
CA SER A 463 2.14 24.44 8.69
C SER A 463 2.67 23.16 9.30
N PHE A 464 1.78 22.46 9.99
CA PHE A 464 2.01 21.13 10.54
C PHE A 464 0.68 20.35 10.68
N SER A 465 0.77 19.03 10.62
CA SER A 465 -0.36 18.11 10.79
C SER A 465 -0.49 17.62 12.25
N LYS A 466 -1.72 17.49 12.76
CA LYS A 466 -2.09 16.81 14.02
C LYS A 466 -2.56 15.36 13.75
N GLU A 467 -1.64 14.47 13.35
CA GLU A 467 -2.00 13.06 13.07
C GLU A 467 -2.52 12.34 14.33
N ASP A 468 -2.17 12.82 15.53
CA ASP A 468 -2.72 12.43 16.84
C ASP A 468 -3.60 13.55 17.44
N MET A 469 -4.39 13.26 18.49
CA MET A 469 -5.24 14.25 19.17
C MET A 469 -4.47 15.44 19.79
N ASP A 470 -3.14 15.38 19.83
CA ASP A 470 -2.27 16.41 20.40
C ASP A 470 -1.67 17.34 19.32
N GLU A 471 -1.84 18.64 19.51
CA GLU A 471 -1.23 19.68 18.67
C GLU A 471 0.24 19.91 19.11
N ASN A 472 1.17 19.21 18.47
CA ASN A 472 2.61 19.28 18.79
C ASN A 472 3.45 19.91 17.66
N PRO A 473 3.42 21.25 17.48
CA PRO A 473 4.30 21.94 16.54
C PRO A 473 5.75 21.87 16.97
N ALA A 474 6.68 21.91 16.01
CA ALA A 474 8.10 21.98 16.26
C ALA A 474 8.46 23.05 17.30
N LEU A 475 9.42 22.77 18.19
CA LEU A 475 9.69 23.59 19.36
C LEU A 475 10.03 25.04 18.99
N PHE A 476 10.84 25.23 17.93
CA PHE A 476 11.22 26.55 17.44
C PHE A 476 10.02 27.32 16.85
N LEU A 477 9.06 26.63 16.22
CA LEU A 477 7.82 27.25 15.73
C LEU A 477 6.97 27.70 16.91
N LYS A 478 6.88 26.88 17.98
CA LYS A 478 6.18 27.23 19.22
C LYS A 478 6.82 28.43 19.95
N GLU A 479 8.16 28.44 20.04
CA GLU A 479 8.95 29.55 20.57
C GLU A 479 8.67 30.84 19.79
N PHE A 480 8.68 30.77 18.46
CA PHE A 480 8.37 31.89 17.57
C PHE A 480 6.95 32.44 17.76
N CYS A 481 5.94 31.57 17.74
CA CYS A 481 4.54 31.95 17.95
C CYS A 481 4.35 32.65 19.31
N THR A 482 5.00 32.13 20.36
CA THR A 482 4.90 32.66 21.71
C THR A 482 5.67 33.99 21.85
N ALA A 483 6.83 34.11 21.21
CA ALA A 483 7.63 35.33 21.22
C ALA A 483 6.89 36.49 20.56
N TYR A 484 6.22 36.27 19.43
CA TYR A 484 5.57 37.32 18.65
C TYR A 484 4.03 37.36 18.80
N ASN A 485 3.46 36.57 19.71
CA ASN A 485 2.00 36.44 19.91
C ASN A 485 1.24 36.09 18.63
N ILE A 486 1.79 35.21 17.79
CA ILE A 486 1.18 34.79 16.52
C ILE A 486 0.19 33.65 16.79
N PRO A 487 -1.09 33.80 16.42
CA PRO A 487 -2.07 32.74 16.62
C PRO A 487 -1.88 31.59 15.62
N ILE A 488 -1.94 30.35 16.12
CA ILE A 488 -2.00 29.16 15.26
C ILE A 488 -3.45 28.96 14.80
N GLN A 489 -3.68 29.04 13.49
CA GLN A 489 -5.00 28.94 12.90
C GLN A 489 -5.40 27.48 12.70
N LYS A 490 -6.51 27.06 13.34
CA LYS A 490 -7.05 25.71 13.18
C LYS A 490 -7.85 25.59 11.89
N THR A 491 -7.49 24.63 11.06
CA THR A 491 -8.23 24.34 9.82
C THR A 491 -9.27 23.23 10.04
N PRO A 492 -10.36 23.20 9.25
CA PRO A 492 -11.33 22.12 9.33
C PRO A 492 -10.70 20.79 8.91
N ASP A 493 -11.15 19.71 9.57
CA ASP A 493 -10.66 18.34 9.39
C ASP A 493 -10.95 17.77 7.99
N PHE A 494 -11.97 18.30 7.33
CA PHE A 494 -12.34 17.96 5.97
C PHE A 494 -12.52 19.25 5.16
N VAL A 495 -12.28 19.18 3.85
CA VAL A 495 -12.63 20.25 2.90
C VAL A 495 -14.12 20.61 3.02
N PHE A 496 -14.97 19.62 3.34
CA PHE A 496 -16.42 19.74 3.43
C PHE A 496 -16.92 19.78 4.87
N ASP A 497 -16.67 20.89 5.57
CA ASP A 497 -17.36 21.16 6.84
C ASP A 497 -18.56 22.07 6.58
N LYS A 498 -19.79 21.54 6.75
CA LYS A 498 -21.06 22.25 6.54
C LYS A 498 -21.19 23.54 7.37
N THR A 499 -20.32 23.71 8.38
CA THR A 499 -20.39 24.80 9.35
C THR A 499 -19.38 25.92 9.13
N LYS A 500 -18.47 25.84 8.14
CA LYS A 500 -17.41 26.85 7.93
C LYS A 500 -17.25 27.28 6.47
N ASN A 501 -16.65 28.46 6.29
CA ASN A 501 -16.28 29.06 5.00
C ASN A 501 -15.37 28.11 4.20
N VAL A 502 -15.95 27.20 3.42
CA VAL A 502 -15.24 26.53 2.32
C VAL A 502 -14.76 27.62 1.37
N SER A 503 -13.48 27.58 0.98
CA SER A 503 -12.91 28.54 0.02
C SER A 503 -13.79 28.60 -1.23
N SER A 504 -13.93 29.80 -1.82
CA SER A 504 -14.75 30.00 -3.02
C SER A 504 -14.33 29.07 -4.17
N PHE A 505 -13.04 28.72 -4.20
CA PHE A 505 -12.45 27.85 -5.21
C PHE A 505 -13.01 26.42 -5.18
N PHE A 506 -12.98 25.73 -4.03
CA PHE A 506 -13.51 24.38 -3.95
C PHE A 506 -15.02 24.34 -4.22
N LYS A 507 -15.76 25.39 -3.82
CA LYS A 507 -17.19 25.53 -4.17
C LYS A 507 -17.40 25.52 -5.69
N ASP A 508 -16.62 26.31 -6.44
CA ASP A 508 -16.72 26.40 -7.90
C ASP A 508 -16.26 25.11 -8.60
N TYR A 509 -15.24 24.44 -8.08
CA TYR A 509 -14.76 23.15 -8.60
C TYR A 509 -15.82 22.04 -8.45
N ILE A 510 -16.47 21.95 -7.28
CA ILE A 510 -17.56 20.98 -7.03
C ILE A 510 -18.77 21.25 -7.91
N LEU A 511 -19.14 22.53 -8.09
CA LEU A 511 -20.25 22.91 -8.97
C LEU A 511 -19.99 22.52 -10.43
N LYS A 512 -18.72 22.51 -10.86
CA LYS A 512 -18.29 22.08 -12.20
C LYS A 512 -18.14 20.56 -12.34
N HIS A 513 -17.89 19.85 -11.24
CA HIS A 513 -17.74 18.39 -11.19
C HIS A 513 -18.72 17.77 -10.17
N PRO A 514 -20.04 17.90 -10.38
CA PRO A 514 -20.99 17.19 -9.55
C PRO A 514 -20.72 15.69 -9.69
N THR A 515 -20.65 14.99 -8.57
CA THR A 515 -20.64 13.52 -8.53
C THR A 515 -21.94 13.00 -9.15
N GLN A 516 -21.94 12.83 -10.48
CA GLN A 516 -22.93 12.06 -11.22
C GLN A 516 -22.77 10.59 -10.84
N LYS A 517 -23.80 9.76 -10.71
CA LYS A 517 -25.22 9.81 -11.05
C LYS A 517 -25.96 8.93 -10.04
N THR A 518 -27.26 9.16 -9.89
CA THR A 518 -28.21 8.17 -9.32
C THR A 518 -27.88 6.76 -9.85
N PRO A 519 -27.96 5.72 -9.00
CA PRO A 519 -27.59 4.37 -9.38
C PRO A 519 -28.32 3.97 -10.67
N VAL A 520 -27.54 3.54 -11.66
CA VAL A 520 -28.02 3.05 -12.95
C VAL A 520 -29.00 1.90 -12.69
N ALA A 521 -30.18 1.96 -13.30
CA ALA A 521 -31.17 0.90 -13.22
C ALA A 521 -30.54 -0.44 -13.63
N VAL A 522 -30.53 -1.38 -12.70
CA VAL A 522 -30.00 -2.74 -12.90
C VAL A 522 -30.79 -3.39 -14.04
N VAL A 523 -30.08 -3.94 -15.03
CA VAL A 523 -30.67 -4.61 -16.19
C VAL A 523 -31.39 -5.87 -15.73
N GLU A 524 -32.72 -5.89 -15.76
CA GLU A 524 -33.52 -7.05 -15.34
C GLU A 524 -33.23 -8.27 -16.24
N SER A 525 -32.36 -9.17 -15.77
CA SER A 525 -32.26 -10.53 -16.32
C SER A 525 -33.50 -11.34 -15.91
N LYS A 526 -34.08 -12.11 -16.84
CA LYS A 526 -35.16 -13.04 -16.49
C LYS A 526 -34.57 -14.15 -15.60
N PRO A 527 -34.97 -14.25 -14.33
CA PRO A 527 -34.43 -15.28 -13.43
C PRO A 527 -34.87 -16.66 -13.91
N SER A 528 -33.94 -17.59 -13.98
CA SER A 528 -34.21 -19.01 -14.26
C SER A 528 -33.39 -19.89 -13.34
N ILE A 529 -34.03 -20.89 -12.74
CA ILE A 529 -33.36 -21.95 -11.99
C ILE A 529 -33.47 -23.21 -12.84
N THR A 530 -32.33 -23.72 -13.31
CA THR A 530 -32.28 -24.86 -14.23
C THR A 530 -31.69 -26.11 -13.56
N THR A 531 -30.90 -25.94 -12.50
CA THR A 531 -30.26 -27.06 -11.82
C THR A 531 -30.56 -27.12 -10.31
N PHE A 532 -30.52 -28.31 -9.73
CA PHE A 532 -30.60 -28.48 -8.26
C PHE A 532 -29.48 -27.73 -7.53
N LYS A 533 -28.30 -27.62 -8.16
CA LYS A 533 -27.16 -26.88 -7.62
C LYS A 533 -27.44 -25.38 -7.54
N GLU A 534 -28.07 -24.81 -8.58
CA GLU A 534 -28.54 -23.43 -8.57
C GLU A 534 -29.59 -23.21 -7.48
N LEU A 535 -30.61 -24.08 -7.42
CA LEU A 535 -31.66 -23.98 -6.39
C LEU A 535 -31.05 -23.98 -4.98
N ILE A 536 -30.19 -24.95 -4.66
CA ILE A 536 -29.51 -24.99 -3.36
C ILE A 536 -28.68 -23.72 -3.16
N SER A 537 -27.94 -23.25 -4.16
CA SER A 537 -27.12 -22.05 -4.05
C SER A 537 -27.93 -20.78 -3.71
N VAL A 538 -29.11 -20.62 -4.31
CA VAL A 538 -30.04 -19.50 -4.06
C VAL A 538 -30.44 -19.46 -2.59
N TYR A 539 -30.84 -20.59 -2.02
CA TYR A 539 -31.25 -20.64 -0.63
C TYR A 539 -30.09 -20.59 0.36
N THR A 540 -28.89 -21.04 -0.03
CA THR A 540 -27.71 -20.91 0.82
C THR A 540 -27.32 -19.44 1.00
N HIS A 541 -27.20 -18.68 -0.09
CA HIS A 541 -26.83 -17.25 -0.08
C HIS A 541 -27.65 -16.47 -1.12
N PRO A 542 -28.88 -16.02 -0.80
CA PRO A 542 -29.79 -15.42 -1.77
C PRO A 542 -29.28 -14.09 -2.34
N LEU A 543 -28.65 -13.25 -1.51
CA LEU A 543 -28.05 -11.99 -1.99
C LEU A 543 -26.94 -12.26 -3.00
N ARG A 544 -26.09 -13.26 -2.76
CA ARG A 544 -25.04 -13.65 -3.70
C ARG A 544 -25.64 -14.15 -5.00
N ALA A 545 -26.66 -15.01 -4.92
CA ALA A 545 -27.33 -15.54 -6.11
C ALA A 545 -28.07 -14.44 -6.90
N TYR A 546 -28.70 -13.47 -6.22
CA TYR A 546 -29.29 -12.28 -6.83
C TYR A 546 -28.24 -11.50 -7.63
N PHE A 547 -27.11 -11.11 -7.01
CA PHE A 547 -26.06 -10.36 -7.71
C PHE A 547 -25.45 -11.16 -8.86
N GLN A 548 -25.23 -12.47 -8.69
CA GLN A 548 -24.74 -13.34 -9.76
C GLN A 548 -25.72 -13.44 -10.93
N ASN A 549 -27.03 -13.49 -10.67
CA ASN A 549 -28.07 -13.46 -11.70
C ASN A 549 -28.10 -12.11 -12.44
N GLN A 550 -27.66 -11.03 -11.79
CA GLN A 550 -27.44 -9.71 -12.40
C GLN A 550 -26.07 -9.56 -13.07
N ASN A 551 -25.31 -10.65 -13.25
CA ASN A 551 -23.93 -10.67 -13.77
C ASN A 551 -22.92 -9.84 -12.94
N ILE A 552 -23.18 -9.66 -11.65
CA ILE A 552 -22.29 -8.98 -10.71
C ILE A 552 -21.55 -10.05 -9.87
N PHE A 553 -20.25 -10.19 -10.13
CA PHE A 553 -19.38 -11.13 -9.42
C PHE A 553 -18.37 -10.39 -8.57
N PHE A 554 -18.39 -10.62 -7.25
CA PHE A 554 -17.38 -10.12 -6.33
C PHE A 554 -16.28 -11.18 -6.17
N GLU A 555 -15.19 -11.03 -6.91
CA GLU A 555 -14.01 -11.88 -6.71
C GLU A 555 -13.24 -11.42 -5.47
N ARG A 556 -13.14 -12.30 -4.47
CA ARG A 556 -12.22 -12.11 -3.35
C ARG A 556 -10.86 -12.65 -3.76
N GLN A 557 -9.83 -11.80 -3.75
CA GLN A 557 -8.46 -12.27 -3.91
C GLN A 557 -8.14 -13.21 -2.75
N LYS A 558 -7.83 -14.48 -3.05
CA LYS A 558 -7.33 -15.43 -2.04
C LYS A 558 -5.96 -14.94 -1.59
N GLN A 559 -5.79 -14.69 -0.29
CA GLN A 559 -4.49 -14.49 0.30
C GLN A 559 -3.67 -15.79 0.23
N SER A 560 -2.37 -15.64 0.01
CA SER A 560 -1.43 -16.71 -0.21
C SER A 560 -1.03 -17.42 1.10
N PHE A 561 -1.01 -18.75 1.02
CA PHE A 561 -0.29 -19.72 1.84
C PHE A 561 -0.59 -19.75 3.36
N ASP A 562 -1.36 -20.77 3.78
CA ASP A 562 -1.37 -21.24 5.16
C ASP A 562 -0.49 -22.50 5.26
N LEU A 563 0.41 -22.55 6.26
CA LEU A 563 1.13 -23.77 6.65
C LEU A 563 0.20 -24.90 7.14
N PHE A 564 -1.07 -24.56 7.35
CA PHE A 564 -2.12 -25.44 7.83
C PHE A 564 -3.22 -25.57 6.78
N LEU A 565 -3.82 -26.75 6.70
CA LEU A 565 -5.02 -26.96 5.92
C LEU A 565 -6.13 -26.01 6.41
N SER A 566 -6.62 -25.17 5.51
CA SER A 566 -7.79 -24.35 5.78
C SER A 566 -9.00 -25.23 6.11
N PRO A 567 -10.01 -24.72 6.84
CA PRO A 567 -11.24 -25.47 7.11
C PRO A 567 -11.92 -26.01 5.84
N PHE A 568 -11.80 -25.27 4.73
CA PHE A 568 -12.31 -25.66 3.41
C PHE A 568 -11.52 -26.82 2.80
N GLU A 569 -10.18 -26.76 2.81
CA GLU A 569 -9.34 -27.85 2.31
C GLU A 569 -9.50 -29.12 3.14
N LYS A 570 -9.58 -28.99 4.48
CA LYS A 570 -9.91 -30.12 5.35
C LYS A 570 -11.25 -30.74 4.97
N GLN A 571 -12.27 -29.93 4.66
CA GLN A 571 -13.57 -30.43 4.24
C GLN A 571 -13.50 -31.15 2.89
N LYS A 572 -12.82 -30.56 1.90
CA LYS A 572 -12.66 -31.16 0.58
C LYS A 572 -11.95 -32.51 0.64
N ILE A 573 -10.84 -32.60 1.39
CA ILE A 573 -10.11 -33.86 1.57
C ILE A 573 -10.98 -34.90 2.30
N ARG A 574 -11.81 -34.50 3.27
CA ARG A 574 -12.77 -35.42 3.92
C ARG A 574 -13.81 -35.96 2.96
N GLU A 575 -14.34 -35.11 2.07
CA GLU A 575 -15.25 -35.54 1.00
C GLU A 575 -14.55 -36.55 0.09
N ASP A 576 -13.31 -36.27 -0.34
CA ASP A 576 -12.53 -37.18 -1.18
C ASP A 576 -12.28 -38.55 -0.51
N ILE A 577 -11.87 -38.56 0.76
CA ILE A 577 -11.68 -39.80 1.53
C ILE A 577 -13.00 -40.57 1.69
N ALA A 578 -14.11 -39.88 1.94
CA ALA A 578 -15.42 -40.52 2.06
C ALA A 578 -15.83 -41.22 0.74
N HIS A 579 -15.50 -40.59 -0.39
CA HIS A 579 -15.77 -41.08 -1.74
C HIS A 579 -14.73 -42.08 -2.29
N GLN A 580 -13.67 -42.41 -1.54
CA GLN A 580 -12.52 -43.19 -2.03
C GLN A 580 -11.91 -42.63 -3.33
N SER A 581 -12.02 -41.31 -3.56
CA SER A 581 -11.26 -40.66 -4.62
C SER A 581 -9.80 -40.51 -4.15
N SER A 582 -8.87 -40.50 -5.10
CA SER A 582 -7.47 -40.20 -4.83
C SER A 582 -7.39 -38.84 -4.12
N ILE A 583 -6.92 -38.83 -2.87
CA ILE A 583 -6.69 -37.60 -2.12
C ILE A 583 -5.77 -36.71 -2.96
N GLY A 584 -6.20 -35.49 -3.26
CA GLY A 584 -5.34 -34.51 -3.91
C GLY A 584 -4.15 -34.20 -3.00
N ILE A 585 -3.02 -34.88 -3.22
CA ILE A 585 -1.78 -34.79 -2.43
C ILE A 585 -1.28 -33.33 -2.34
N GLU A 586 -1.64 -32.51 -3.33
CA GLU A 586 -1.24 -31.11 -3.47
C GLU A 586 -1.80 -30.13 -2.43
N SER A 587 -2.76 -30.52 -1.59
CA SER A 587 -3.28 -29.65 -0.50
C SER A 587 -2.63 -29.92 0.86
N LEU A 588 -1.90 -31.03 1.02
CA LEU A 588 -1.39 -31.42 2.34
C LEU A 588 -0.19 -30.57 2.77
N PRO A 589 -0.05 -30.30 4.09
CA PRO A 589 1.14 -29.66 4.64
C PRO A 589 2.39 -30.51 4.38
N VAL A 590 3.58 -29.92 4.50
CA VAL A 590 4.83 -30.62 4.21
C VAL A 590 5.43 -31.29 5.47
N GLY A 591 6.08 -32.44 5.29
CA GLY A 591 6.93 -33.07 6.31
C GLY A 591 6.14 -33.74 7.42
N PHE A 592 6.53 -33.51 8.69
CA PHE A 592 5.82 -34.12 9.84
C PHE A 592 4.36 -33.68 9.92
N MET A 593 4.06 -32.44 9.53
CA MET A 593 2.69 -31.92 9.53
C MET A 593 1.79 -32.62 8.50
N GLU A 594 2.37 -33.20 7.44
CA GLU A 594 1.64 -34.07 6.50
C GLU A 594 1.06 -35.29 7.22
N LYS A 595 1.91 -35.96 8.00
CA LYS A 595 1.52 -37.17 8.74
C LYS A 595 0.49 -36.88 9.81
N VAL A 596 0.64 -35.76 10.52
CA VAL A 596 -0.34 -35.31 11.52
C VAL A 596 -1.68 -34.97 10.87
N ALA A 597 -1.66 -34.28 9.74
CA ALA A 597 -2.88 -33.94 8.99
C ALA A 597 -3.57 -35.20 8.46
N LEU A 598 -2.82 -36.15 7.88
CA LEU A 598 -3.36 -37.43 7.41
C LEU A 598 -3.97 -38.24 8.55
N PHE A 599 -3.31 -38.29 9.72
CA PHE A 599 -3.84 -38.99 10.88
C PHE A 599 -5.17 -38.39 11.38
N ASP A 600 -5.26 -37.06 11.53
CA ASP A 600 -6.51 -36.34 11.89
C ASP A 600 -7.62 -36.60 10.86
N LEU A 601 -7.26 -36.66 9.58
CA LEU A 601 -8.21 -36.93 8.49
C LEU A 601 -8.67 -38.40 8.47
N GLU A 602 -7.78 -39.37 8.68
CA GLU A 602 -8.09 -40.80 8.76
C GLU A 602 -8.99 -41.13 9.96
N GLU A 603 -8.71 -40.55 11.14
CA GLU A 603 -9.56 -40.68 12.32
C GLU A 603 -10.98 -40.16 12.05
N SER A 604 -11.07 -39.01 11.37
CA SER A 604 -12.34 -38.41 10.99
C SER A 604 -13.13 -39.24 9.97
N ALA A 605 -12.43 -39.86 8.99
CA ALA A 605 -13.04 -40.76 8.02
C ALA A 605 -13.50 -42.07 8.66
N PHE A 606 -12.71 -42.63 9.58
CA PHE A 606 -13.07 -43.82 10.34
C PHE A 606 -14.31 -43.61 11.20
N ALA A 607 -14.45 -42.44 11.83
CA ALA A 607 -15.66 -42.07 12.57
C ALA A 607 -16.89 -42.07 11.64
N ILE A 608 -16.80 -41.50 10.44
CA ILE A 608 -17.87 -41.52 9.43
C ILE A 608 -18.22 -42.96 9.03
N GLU A 609 -17.23 -43.82 8.79
CA GLU A 609 -17.47 -45.23 8.47
C GLU A 609 -18.15 -46.01 9.61
N GLN A 610 -17.79 -45.74 10.86
CA GLN A 610 -18.49 -46.31 12.01
C GLN A 610 -19.95 -45.86 12.08
N HIS A 611 -20.22 -44.58 11.79
CA HIS A 611 -21.59 -44.06 11.73
C HIS A 611 -22.40 -44.70 10.59
N LEU A 612 -21.81 -44.91 9.41
CA LEU A 612 -22.46 -45.62 8.30
C LEU A 612 -22.76 -47.09 8.66
N LYS A 613 -21.82 -47.78 9.31
CA LYS A 613 -22.03 -49.15 9.81
C LYS A 613 -23.17 -49.24 10.83
N ARG A 614 -23.32 -48.25 11.73
CA ARG A 614 -24.45 -48.20 12.69
C ARG A 614 -25.81 -48.01 12.02
N LEU A 615 -25.85 -47.48 10.79
CA LEU A 615 -27.08 -47.29 10.01
C LEU A 615 -27.39 -48.49 9.09
N ASP A 616 -26.64 -49.59 9.19
CA ASP A 616 -26.72 -50.76 8.28
C ASP A 616 -26.67 -50.34 6.79
N LEU A 617 -25.82 -49.36 6.46
CA LEU A 617 -25.61 -48.88 5.11
C LEU A 617 -24.16 -49.19 4.70
N SER A 618 -23.98 -49.87 3.56
CA SER A 618 -22.66 -50.07 2.97
C SER A 618 -22.44 -49.08 1.83
N LYS A 619 -21.20 -48.64 1.62
CA LYS A 619 -20.84 -47.72 0.51
C LYS A 619 -21.18 -48.30 -0.87
N ASN A 620 -21.28 -49.63 -1.00
CA ASN A 620 -21.65 -50.33 -2.24
C ASN A 620 -23.16 -50.26 -2.55
N ASP A 621 -24.00 -49.86 -1.59
CA ASP A 621 -25.45 -49.73 -1.78
C ASP A 621 -25.85 -48.34 -2.30
N LEU A 622 -24.86 -47.48 -2.58
CA LEU A 622 -25.07 -46.12 -3.04
C LEU A 622 -25.12 -46.03 -4.57
N PHE A 623 -26.15 -45.39 -5.08
CA PHE A 623 -26.34 -45.12 -6.50
C PHE A 623 -26.65 -43.64 -6.74
N SER A 624 -26.63 -43.25 -8.02
CA SER A 624 -27.00 -41.91 -8.48
C SER A 624 -28.25 -41.99 -9.36
N LEU A 625 -29.11 -40.98 -9.29
CA LEU A 625 -30.28 -40.85 -10.15
C LEU A 625 -30.17 -39.56 -10.97
N GLU A 626 -30.45 -39.66 -12.27
CA GLU A 626 -30.51 -38.52 -13.18
C GLU A 626 -31.95 -37.97 -13.23
N PHE A 627 -32.06 -36.65 -13.21
CA PHE A 627 -33.30 -35.89 -13.34
C PHE A 627 -33.09 -34.74 -14.33
N GLU A 628 -34.16 -34.10 -14.80
CA GLU A 628 -34.10 -32.95 -15.72
C GLU A 628 -33.28 -31.77 -15.13
N MET A 629 -33.32 -31.57 -13.82
CA MET A 629 -32.54 -30.54 -13.11
C MET A 629 -31.13 -31.00 -12.67
N GLY A 630 -30.68 -32.19 -13.08
CA GLY A 630 -29.33 -32.72 -12.81
C GLY A 630 -29.30 -34.03 -12.04
N VAL A 631 -28.08 -34.46 -11.68
CA VAL A 631 -27.82 -35.76 -11.05
C VAL A 631 -27.75 -35.62 -9.52
N LEU A 632 -28.46 -36.50 -8.81
CA LEU A 632 -28.35 -36.64 -7.37
C LEU A 632 -27.53 -37.88 -7.02
N HIS A 633 -26.48 -37.69 -6.23
CA HIS A 633 -25.54 -38.73 -5.79
C HIS A 633 -25.84 -39.20 -4.35
N ASN A 634 -25.20 -40.28 -3.92
CA ASN A 634 -25.26 -40.84 -2.55
C ASN A 634 -26.67 -41.28 -2.10
N LEU A 635 -27.40 -41.94 -2.99
CA LEU A 635 -28.75 -42.44 -2.71
C LEU A 635 -28.72 -43.94 -2.40
N SER A 636 -29.53 -44.39 -1.44
CA SER A 636 -29.76 -45.79 -1.12
C SER A 636 -31.26 -46.08 -1.09
N LYS A 637 -31.64 -47.36 -1.19
CA LYS A 637 -33.05 -47.79 -0.98
C LYS A 637 -33.58 -47.41 0.41
N LYS A 638 -32.68 -47.27 1.39
CA LYS A 638 -33.00 -46.82 2.76
C LYS A 638 -33.00 -45.29 2.92
N GLY A 639 -32.70 -44.52 1.88
CA GLY A 639 -32.73 -43.05 1.95
C GLY A 639 -31.54 -42.34 1.30
N ALA A 640 -31.50 -41.01 1.46
CA ALA A 640 -30.40 -40.17 0.96
C ALA A 640 -29.34 -39.93 2.04
N LEU A 641 -28.04 -40.00 1.68
CA LEU A 641 -26.92 -39.65 2.56
C LEU A 641 -26.33 -38.29 2.21
N ILE A 642 -26.27 -37.39 3.19
CA ILE A 642 -25.71 -36.04 2.99
C ILE A 642 -24.66 -35.74 4.06
N PHE A 643 -23.48 -35.38 3.57
CA PHE A 643 -22.34 -34.92 4.37
C PHE A 643 -22.33 -33.39 4.41
N SER A 644 -22.45 -32.80 5.60
CA SER A 644 -22.27 -31.35 5.79
C SER A 644 -22.17 -30.99 7.28
N LYS A 645 -21.26 -30.06 7.61
CA LYS A 645 -21.14 -29.47 8.96
C LYS A 645 -22.23 -28.45 9.28
N GLN A 646 -22.76 -27.76 8.27
CA GLN A 646 -23.76 -26.71 8.47
C GLN A 646 -25.16 -27.31 8.44
N LYS A 647 -25.70 -27.57 9.64
CA LYS A 647 -27.05 -28.15 9.85
C LYS A 647 -28.15 -27.54 8.96
N PRO A 648 -28.34 -26.22 8.85
CA PRO A 648 -29.41 -25.65 8.01
C PRO A 648 -29.29 -25.98 6.53
N ILE A 649 -28.08 -25.85 5.98
CA ILE A 649 -27.82 -26.11 4.56
C ILE A 649 -27.91 -27.61 4.27
N ALA A 650 -27.43 -28.45 5.21
CA ALA A 650 -27.54 -29.89 5.15
C ALA A 650 -29.01 -30.34 5.14
N ASN A 651 -29.82 -29.81 6.06
CA ASN A 651 -31.25 -30.10 6.15
C ASN A 651 -31.99 -29.68 4.88
N PHE A 652 -31.68 -28.49 4.34
CA PHE A 652 -32.29 -28.01 3.10
C PHE A 652 -31.90 -28.87 1.90
N LYS A 653 -30.61 -29.21 1.77
CA LYS A 653 -30.12 -30.15 0.74
C LYS A 653 -30.81 -31.50 0.86
N ALA A 654 -31.03 -32.00 2.07
CA ALA A 654 -31.76 -33.25 2.34
C ALA A 654 -33.21 -33.16 1.91
N LEU A 655 -33.88 -32.07 2.25
CA LEU A 655 -35.26 -31.83 1.86
C LEU A 655 -35.41 -31.75 0.33
N VAL A 656 -34.56 -30.98 -0.36
CA VAL A 656 -34.55 -30.92 -1.85
C VAL A 656 -34.30 -32.31 -2.46
N THR A 657 -33.35 -33.07 -1.91
CA THR A 657 -33.01 -34.42 -2.41
C THR A 657 -34.18 -35.40 -2.22
N LEU A 658 -34.84 -35.40 -1.05
CA LEU A 658 -36.00 -36.24 -0.77
C LEU A 658 -37.22 -35.86 -1.60
N LEU A 659 -37.48 -34.56 -1.77
CA LEU A 659 -38.57 -34.07 -2.62
C LEU A 659 -38.35 -34.41 -4.09
N ALA A 660 -37.10 -34.39 -4.57
CA ALA A 660 -36.77 -34.75 -5.95
C ALA A 660 -36.89 -36.26 -6.22
N CYS A 661 -36.52 -37.11 -5.25
CA CYS A 661 -36.51 -38.56 -5.44
C CYS A 661 -37.90 -39.21 -5.28
N GLU A 662 -38.85 -38.52 -4.65
CA GLU A 662 -40.23 -38.95 -4.44
C GLU A 662 -40.34 -40.41 -3.96
N ASP A 663 -40.86 -41.31 -4.81
CA ASP A 663 -41.14 -42.71 -4.50
C ASP A 663 -39.95 -43.65 -4.83
N LYS A 664 -38.82 -43.13 -5.35
CA LYS A 664 -37.66 -43.94 -5.78
C LYS A 664 -36.73 -44.38 -4.63
N ILE A 665 -36.82 -43.70 -3.49
CA ILE A 665 -36.08 -44.00 -2.25
C ILE A 665 -37.05 -43.88 -1.07
N SER A 666 -36.71 -44.45 0.09
CA SER A 666 -37.51 -44.16 1.29
C SER A 666 -37.38 -42.68 1.68
N ASN A 667 -38.41 -42.13 2.30
CA ASN A 667 -38.50 -40.70 2.65
C ASN A 667 -37.59 -40.27 3.83
N THR A 668 -36.49 -41.00 4.03
CA THR A 668 -35.51 -40.83 5.09
C THR A 668 -34.24 -40.23 4.50
N ALA A 669 -33.74 -39.14 5.06
CA ALA A 669 -32.40 -38.64 4.79
C ALA A 669 -31.56 -38.77 6.06
N TYR A 670 -30.36 -39.29 5.91
CA TYR A 670 -29.37 -39.41 6.96
C TYR A 670 -28.34 -38.31 6.79
N LEU A 671 -28.34 -37.38 7.73
CA LEU A 671 -27.33 -36.35 7.85
C LEU A 671 -26.19 -36.87 8.70
N VAL A 672 -25.02 -36.99 8.09
CA VAL A 672 -23.83 -37.50 8.76
C VAL A 672 -22.82 -36.36 8.90
N ASP A 673 -22.55 -35.98 10.15
CA ASP A 673 -21.44 -35.12 10.54
C ASP A 673 -20.48 -35.91 11.44
N LEU A 674 -19.27 -35.40 11.66
CA LEU A 674 -18.21 -36.04 12.45
C LEU A 674 -18.62 -36.41 13.86
N ASN A 675 -19.57 -35.67 14.44
CA ASN A 675 -19.96 -35.82 15.84
C ASN A 675 -21.36 -36.40 16.02
N MET A 676 -22.24 -36.35 15.01
CA MET A 676 -23.64 -36.77 15.14
C MET A 676 -24.23 -37.29 13.82
N THR A 677 -25.13 -38.26 13.96
CA THR A 677 -26.04 -38.72 12.88
C THR A 677 -27.45 -38.24 13.20
N GLN A 678 -28.06 -37.48 12.28
CA GLN A 678 -29.45 -37.04 12.39
C GLN A 678 -30.27 -37.68 11.28
N THR A 679 -31.44 -38.21 11.62
CA THR A 679 -32.43 -38.71 10.67
C THR A 679 -33.48 -37.65 10.40
N LEU A 680 -33.77 -37.42 9.12
CA LEU A 680 -34.86 -36.57 8.66
C LEU A 680 -35.86 -37.43 7.91
N GLU A 681 -37.11 -37.40 8.35
CA GLU A 681 -38.23 -38.06 7.66
C GLU A 681 -39.17 -37.02 7.07
N VAL A 682 -39.46 -37.13 5.78
CA VAL A 682 -40.40 -36.25 5.07
C VAL A 682 -41.69 -37.02 4.77
N LYS A 683 -42.84 -36.46 5.13
CA LYS A 683 -44.16 -36.99 4.72
C LYS A 683 -44.79 -36.04 3.71
N ASP A 684 -45.44 -36.61 2.70
CA ASP A 684 -46.12 -35.94 1.58
C ASP A 684 -45.21 -35.09 0.66
N THR A 685 -44.44 -35.79 -0.17
CA THR A 685 -43.46 -35.22 -1.11
C THR A 685 -44.08 -34.59 -2.37
N LYS A 686 -45.29 -35.00 -2.79
CA LYS A 686 -45.84 -34.81 -4.16
C LYS A 686 -46.24 -33.38 -4.58
N LYS A 687 -46.05 -32.34 -3.76
CA LYS A 687 -46.45 -30.94 -4.09
C LYS A 687 -45.46 -29.83 -3.71
N HIS A 688 -44.35 -30.14 -3.03
CA HIS A 688 -43.54 -29.11 -2.37
C HIS A 688 -42.31 -28.63 -3.17
N LEU A 689 -41.84 -29.39 -4.17
CA LEU A 689 -40.66 -29.02 -4.96
C LEU A 689 -40.92 -27.79 -5.85
N ASN A 690 -42.09 -27.73 -6.50
CA ASN A 690 -42.46 -26.58 -7.35
C ASN A 690 -42.57 -25.28 -6.54
N ASN A 691 -43.13 -25.34 -5.33
CA ASN A 691 -43.21 -24.18 -4.44
C ASN A 691 -41.81 -23.65 -4.03
N LEU A 692 -40.82 -24.54 -3.88
CA LEU A 692 -39.43 -24.14 -3.60
C LEU A 692 -38.77 -23.51 -4.82
N ILE A 693 -39.08 -23.97 -6.02
CA ILE A 693 -38.57 -23.37 -7.27
C ILE A 693 -39.17 -21.97 -7.43
N ASP A 694 -40.49 -21.82 -7.24
CA ASP A 694 -41.18 -20.53 -7.36
C ASP A 694 -40.65 -19.49 -6.35
N LEU A 695 -40.45 -19.90 -5.10
CA LEU A 695 -39.86 -19.02 -4.09
C LEU A 695 -38.38 -18.74 -4.39
N GLY A 696 -37.62 -19.68 -4.94
CA GLY A 696 -36.26 -19.44 -5.42
C GLY A 696 -36.20 -18.41 -6.55
N LEU A 697 -37.13 -18.47 -7.51
CA LEU A 697 -37.26 -17.49 -8.58
C LEU A 697 -37.61 -16.10 -8.05
N TYR A 698 -38.38 -16.00 -6.97
CA TYR A 698 -38.65 -14.73 -6.28
C TYR A 698 -37.37 -14.14 -5.65
N LEU A 699 -36.58 -14.96 -4.94
CA LEU A 699 -35.32 -14.52 -4.31
C LEU A 699 -34.27 -14.03 -5.34
N LEU A 700 -34.42 -14.38 -6.62
CA LEU A 700 -33.59 -13.89 -7.72
C LEU A 700 -34.09 -12.59 -8.36
N LYS A 701 -35.34 -12.19 -8.11
CA LYS A 701 -35.93 -10.93 -8.59
C LYS A 701 -35.60 -9.75 -7.67
N GLU A 702 -35.54 -9.97 -6.37
CA GLU A 702 -35.29 -8.93 -5.37
C GLU A 702 -34.15 -9.32 -4.43
N PRO A 703 -33.33 -8.35 -3.97
CA PRO A 703 -32.26 -8.60 -3.00
C PRO A 703 -32.84 -8.84 -1.60
N THR A 704 -33.41 -10.03 -1.39
CA THR A 704 -34.01 -10.43 -0.13
C THR A 704 -32.95 -11.09 0.79
N PRO A 705 -32.76 -10.62 2.04
CA PRO A 705 -31.82 -11.20 3.00
C PRO A 705 -32.41 -12.46 3.67
N PHE A 706 -32.77 -13.45 2.87
CA PHE A 706 -33.35 -14.72 3.34
C PHE A 706 -32.25 -15.74 3.70
N PHE A 707 -31.59 -15.57 4.84
CA PHE A 707 -30.53 -16.50 5.25
C PHE A 707 -31.10 -17.66 6.08
N LEU A 708 -30.96 -18.90 5.58
CA LEU A 708 -31.42 -20.11 6.29
C LEU A 708 -30.91 -20.14 7.74
N GLU A 709 -29.64 -19.80 7.97
CA GLU A 709 -29.01 -19.78 9.30
C GLU A 709 -29.70 -18.83 10.30
N MET A 710 -30.19 -17.69 9.84
CA MET A 710 -30.86 -16.69 10.68
C MET A 710 -32.31 -17.05 10.99
N ILE A 711 -32.96 -17.78 10.08
CA ILE A 711 -34.39 -18.08 10.17
C ILE A 711 -34.63 -19.39 10.96
N MET A 712 -33.68 -20.34 10.94
CA MET A 712 -33.77 -21.61 11.69
C MET A 712 -34.15 -21.44 13.17
N PRO A 713 -33.50 -20.55 13.96
CA PRO A 713 -33.76 -20.47 15.39
C PRO A 713 -35.20 -19.98 15.68
N ILE A 714 -35.71 -19.11 14.81
CA ILE A 714 -37.06 -18.54 14.90
C ILE A 714 -38.10 -19.61 14.56
N LEU A 715 -37.87 -20.39 13.50
CA LEU A 715 -38.73 -21.51 13.12
C LEU A 715 -38.73 -22.62 14.17
N ASN A 716 -37.56 -22.98 14.71
CA ASN A 716 -37.44 -23.99 15.76
C ASN A 716 -38.19 -23.59 17.04
N LYS A 717 -38.14 -22.31 17.42
CA LYS A 717 -38.87 -21.77 18.58
C LYS A 717 -40.38 -21.84 18.38
N ARG A 718 -40.88 -21.39 17.22
CA ARG A 718 -42.31 -21.48 16.85
C ARG A 718 -42.81 -22.92 16.73
N ALA A 719 -41.97 -23.82 16.23
CA ALA A 719 -42.31 -25.24 16.12
C ALA A 719 -42.31 -25.95 17.48
N ALA A 720 -41.45 -25.57 18.43
CA ALA A 720 -41.53 -26.06 19.81
C ALA A 720 -42.83 -25.61 20.49
N ASP A 721 -43.30 -24.39 20.21
CA ASP A 721 -44.59 -23.88 20.68
C ASP A 721 -45.77 -24.62 20.03
N LEU A 722 -45.70 -24.92 18.73
CA LEU A 722 -46.69 -25.74 18.02
C LEU A 722 -46.69 -27.21 18.47
N GLN A 723 -45.52 -27.79 18.77
CA GLN A 723 -45.41 -29.14 19.31
C GLN A 723 -45.97 -29.25 20.74
N LYS A 724 -45.88 -28.18 21.55
CA LYS A 724 -46.60 -28.09 22.84
C LYS A 724 -48.11 -28.13 22.65
N ILE A 725 -48.63 -27.44 21.64
CA ILE A 725 -50.06 -27.42 21.29
C ILE A 725 -50.52 -28.77 20.71
N LEU A 726 -49.69 -29.43 19.89
CA LEU A 726 -49.99 -30.75 19.31
C LEU A 726 -49.90 -31.89 20.35
N LYS A 727 -49.00 -31.79 21.35
CA LYS A 727 -48.97 -32.71 22.50
C LYS A 727 -50.26 -32.66 23.33
N GLN A 728 -50.95 -31.52 23.39
CA GLN A 728 -52.28 -31.42 24.03
C GLN A 728 -53.39 -32.14 23.23
N LYS A 729 -53.16 -32.47 21.96
CA LYS A 729 -54.14 -33.16 21.08
C LYS A 729 -53.84 -34.65 20.84
N GLN A 730 -52.92 -35.27 21.61
CA GLN A 730 -52.56 -36.70 21.50
C GLN A 730 -52.24 -37.19 20.07
N THR A 731 -51.41 -36.47 19.33
CA THR A 731 -50.77 -37.00 18.11
C THR A 731 -49.25 -37.04 18.30
N SER A 732 -48.66 -38.23 18.36
CA SER A 732 -47.21 -38.43 18.46
C SER A 732 -46.55 -38.27 17.09
N MET A 733 -46.04 -37.07 16.79
CA MET A 733 -45.34 -36.82 15.54
C MET A 733 -44.18 -35.84 15.78
N PHE A 734 -42.95 -36.31 15.60
CA PHE A 734 -41.76 -35.46 15.55
C PHE A 734 -41.62 -34.99 14.10
N VAL A 735 -42.22 -33.85 13.78
CA VAL A 735 -42.12 -33.22 12.46
C VAL A 735 -41.08 -32.11 12.55
N ASP A 736 -40.12 -32.10 11.62
CA ASP A 736 -39.12 -31.03 11.51
C ASP A 736 -39.86 -29.68 11.34
N PRO A 737 -39.51 -28.64 12.11
CA PRO A 737 -40.02 -27.27 11.98
C PRO A 737 -40.14 -26.76 10.53
N TYR A 738 -39.23 -27.19 9.64
CA TYR A 738 -39.26 -26.84 8.21
C TYR A 738 -40.48 -27.41 7.48
N LEU A 739 -40.83 -28.66 7.76
CA LEU A 739 -41.93 -29.38 7.12
C LEU A 739 -43.28 -28.79 7.55
N LEU A 740 -43.45 -28.44 8.82
CA LEU A 740 -44.69 -27.85 9.36
C LEU A 740 -45.07 -26.50 8.75
N TYR A 741 -44.10 -25.71 8.28
CA TYR A 741 -44.37 -24.40 7.68
C TYR A 741 -44.81 -24.51 6.20
N PHE A 742 -44.29 -25.51 5.47
CA PHE A 742 -44.65 -25.78 4.08
C PHE A 742 -45.87 -26.70 3.93
N LEU A 743 -46.18 -27.54 4.92
CA LEU A 743 -47.25 -28.56 4.88
C LEU A 743 -48.63 -28.11 5.41
N LYS A 744 -48.96 -26.81 5.46
CA LYS A 744 -50.34 -26.44 5.83
C LYS A 744 -51.29 -26.83 4.70
N GLU A 745 -52.09 -27.85 4.97
CA GLU A 745 -53.09 -28.45 4.09
C GLU A 745 -54.04 -27.42 3.45
N ASP A 746 -54.26 -27.58 2.14
CA ASP A 746 -55.41 -27.12 1.34
C ASP A 746 -55.67 -25.62 1.12
N GLN A 747 -54.66 -24.74 1.19
CA GLN A 747 -54.78 -23.39 0.62
C GLN A 747 -53.81 -23.16 -0.54
N GLN A 748 -54.28 -22.48 -1.59
CA GLN A 748 -53.43 -21.97 -2.67
C GLN A 748 -52.25 -21.22 -2.04
N PHE A 749 -51.04 -21.59 -2.45
CA PHE A 749 -49.79 -21.08 -1.89
C PHE A 749 -49.65 -19.61 -2.30
N ASP A 750 -50.01 -18.69 -1.41
CA ASP A 750 -49.86 -17.26 -1.63
C ASP A 750 -48.47 -16.82 -1.15
N THR A 751 -47.54 -16.67 -2.10
CA THR A 751 -46.15 -16.29 -1.85
C THR A 751 -46.05 -14.96 -1.11
N ASP A 752 -46.96 -14.02 -1.37
CA ASP A 752 -46.94 -12.68 -0.79
C ASP A 752 -47.29 -12.71 0.69
N ALA A 753 -48.29 -13.51 1.09
CA ALA A 753 -48.69 -13.69 2.48
C ALA A 753 -47.66 -14.46 3.33
N LEU A 754 -46.89 -15.36 2.71
CA LEU A 754 -45.82 -16.11 3.36
C LEU A 754 -44.59 -15.23 3.62
N ILE A 755 -44.27 -14.36 2.65
CA ILE A 755 -43.29 -13.29 2.80
C ILE A 755 -43.75 -12.39 3.93
N GLU A 756 -44.94 -11.79 3.89
CA GLU A 756 -45.44 -10.89 4.95
C GLU A 756 -45.29 -11.47 6.39
N ARG A 757 -45.62 -12.75 6.58
CA ARG A 757 -45.52 -13.43 7.90
C ARG A 757 -44.12 -13.82 8.35
N LEU A 758 -43.18 -14.00 7.43
CA LEU A 758 -41.75 -14.26 7.72
C LEU A 758 -40.93 -12.97 7.75
N TYR A 759 -41.34 -11.97 6.97
CA TYR A 759 -40.67 -10.68 6.80
C TYR A 759 -41.00 -9.71 7.92
N ASP A 760 -42.21 -9.68 8.49
CA ASP A 760 -42.55 -8.72 9.56
C ASP A 760 -41.58 -8.73 10.77
N PRO A 761 -41.16 -9.91 11.30
CA PRO A 761 -40.17 -9.96 12.37
C PRO A 761 -38.75 -9.60 11.91
N ILE A 762 -38.39 -9.90 10.66
CA ILE A 762 -37.05 -9.64 10.12
C ILE A 762 -36.91 -8.16 9.75
N LYS A 763 -37.94 -7.57 9.14
CA LYS A 763 -38.07 -6.16 8.77
C LYS A 763 -37.99 -5.25 9.99
N THR A 764 -38.71 -5.56 11.07
CA THR A 764 -38.62 -4.82 12.34
C THR A 764 -37.24 -4.89 13.01
N THR A 765 -36.46 -5.95 12.76
CA THR A 765 -35.13 -6.14 13.35
C THR A 765 -34.00 -5.57 12.46
N PHE A 766 -34.18 -5.55 11.13
CA PHE A 766 -33.17 -5.15 10.15
C PHE A 766 -33.41 -3.78 9.50
N GLU A 767 -34.60 -3.16 9.59
CA GLU A 767 -34.80 -1.77 9.16
C GLU A 767 -33.76 -0.80 9.74
N PRO A 768 -33.40 -0.87 11.04
CA PRO A 768 -32.35 -0.01 11.60
C PRO A 768 -30.96 -0.28 10.97
N LEU A 769 -30.66 -1.54 10.64
CA LEU A 769 -29.37 -1.96 10.05
C LEU A 769 -29.29 -1.62 8.56
N LEU A 770 -30.40 -1.67 7.84
CA LEU A 770 -30.50 -1.26 6.43
C LEU A 770 -30.49 0.27 6.30
N GLU A 771 -31.05 1.01 7.26
CA GLU A 771 -30.84 2.46 7.36
C GLU A 771 -29.39 2.80 7.70
N TYR A 772 -28.74 2.05 8.58
CA TYR A 772 -27.32 2.24 8.92
C TYR A 772 -26.36 1.87 7.77
N ALA A 773 -26.75 0.96 6.87
CA ALA A 773 -25.98 0.62 5.68
C ALA A 773 -26.29 1.53 4.47
N LYS A 774 -27.39 2.30 4.54
CA LYS A 774 -27.70 3.39 3.59
C LYS A 774 -27.05 4.72 3.99
N PHE A 775 -26.68 4.86 5.27
CA PHE A 775 -25.83 5.93 5.80
C PHE A 775 -24.36 5.61 5.52
#